data_AF-A0A2H0ZDR8-F1
#
_entry.id   AF-A0A2H0ZDR8-F1
#
_cell.length_a   1.000
_cell.length_b   1.000
_cell.length_c   1.000
_cell.angle_alpha   90.00
_cell.angle_beta   90.00
_cell.angle_gamma   90.00
#
_symmetry.space_group_name_H-M   'P 1'
#
loop_
_entity.id
_entity.type
_entity.pdbx_description
1 polymer ?
#
loop_
_entity_poly.entity_id
_entity_poly.type
_entity_poly.pdbx_seq_one_letter_code
_entity_poly.pdbx_strand_id
1 'polypeptide(L)'
;MDTRRVVFLWASMGLLILYLIASSYMFAKYEGADAPECRTVSMYPSYARIRSFDEQHTKFASKYSLWLYREQGKDSIPEKEGEGFEALDGIPILFIPGNAGSYRQVRSIAAETSILFFDENINVVDNDKQKNYDFFAADFNEDYSAFHGRTILDQAEFLNDAVAFILSLYAKHETPPTSLILIGHSMGGIVARLMLTLPNYVPGSVNTILTLSSPHSAPPLTFDGDLLRVYSKIDQFWYDGFHSQSTLPVPSLAQQRLHNVSVISITGGLLDTILPADYTTLGYLVPPSNGFTVFTTGIPDVWTPSDHLAIVWCRQLRRSIARWLLSIADITSPHRTVPLEKRMRISRDIFMTGFEKYTEQDIGESGDFVQLTLAASDVDMHGPNLVVRLDNQNEHSLRKNIFKLEPDATFHFLSSHRLTTWEESATAETETSSLLLCRNANEGREGERFNISAEHRCLDLYSYIRQVPRSSKDVERIMDSSFDGEKNPFYALKLEPQVLDKYDMIVMHEPFKAPESHFAIAQLTSANNTNATMESDLSGLLLKDVKKTLPKDRSMAFNIYIPGAWSSVLAYKVVFKNLDLEEHSFTPFIREWRDDPYESKWYINIRNDKATHLSVHAVAPYTPFQNTRTQQGINLELWAEPGFSSKDDSSKDVVVIFSVDFWGSLKLLVLRYRLAVVAHCLAVSLLIFVFQSLKYYETGKFPDHMYGLGCICNFKWLLMIFIVLGSLTSVVKNGVVQSILNRIDPVTLHSKNEIHVSLHPEYTLHTLYLGLEEGCLWFFGPLFFTVALGINWLGYNLLLLAGSAIVYVGRITRLLSRNLEEKESQHVKVRKSKVGGMVLLMVLVSFYLPYQFAYVISLTVQVVTVVKLMANRNARTALNFNMGVMMVMLWVLPISIPVLIVFVHNFNINWATPFSSHHNLLAIGPIFALVSLQSQYKEWIPLPKKGDGKDLYFKTIVAMSMYTIFYCMVYGVRHTYWLHHLFNFTCGLMLPGYIDRFVDPKSTK
;
A
#
# COMPACT_ATOMS: atom_id res chain seq x y z
N MET A 1 -23.71 -10.50 40.96
CA MET A 1 -22.69 -9.45 40.75
C MET A 1 -23.32 -8.33 39.95
N ASP A 2 -23.15 -7.09 40.39
CA ASP A 2 -23.68 -5.89 39.73
C ASP A 2 -23.21 -5.86 38.27
N THR A 3 -24.13 -6.03 37.31
CA THR A 3 -23.83 -6.16 35.88
C THR A 3 -23.02 -4.98 35.35
N ARG A 4 -23.17 -3.81 35.99
CA ARG A 4 -22.42 -2.59 35.69
C ARG A 4 -20.92 -2.73 35.97
N ARG A 5 -20.51 -3.47 37.01
CA ARG A 5 -19.08 -3.70 37.31
C ARG A 5 -18.41 -4.50 36.20
N VAL A 6 -19.09 -5.53 35.69
CA VAL A 6 -18.56 -6.37 34.61
C VAL A 6 -18.44 -5.57 33.31
N VAL A 7 -19.44 -4.76 32.97
CA VAL A 7 -19.37 -3.84 31.81
C VAL A 7 -18.19 -2.88 31.94
N PHE A 8 -18.00 -2.28 33.11
CA PHE A 8 -16.89 -1.35 33.34
C PHE A 8 -15.52 -2.02 33.18
N LEU A 9 -15.34 -3.25 33.67
CA LEU A 9 -14.10 -4.01 33.51
C LEU A 9 -13.77 -4.27 32.03
N TRP A 10 -14.73 -4.74 31.23
CA TRP A 10 -14.49 -5.02 29.82
C TRP A 10 -14.36 -3.74 28.97
N ALA A 11 -15.15 -2.71 29.27
CA ALA A 11 -15.04 -1.42 28.60
C ALA A 11 -13.70 -0.74 28.87
N SER A 12 -13.22 -0.77 30.12
CA SER A 12 -11.90 -0.22 30.48
C SER A 12 -10.77 -1.01 29.84
N MET A 13 -10.86 -2.34 29.77
CA MET A 13 -9.90 -3.17 29.03
C MET A 13 -9.86 -2.81 27.54
N GLY A 14 -11.02 -2.67 26.90
CA GLY A 14 -11.10 -2.26 25.49
C GLY A 14 -10.52 -0.88 25.22
N LEU A 15 -10.78 0.09 26.10
CA LEU A 15 -10.20 1.43 26.03
C LEU A 15 -8.70 1.44 26.31
N LEU A 16 -8.20 0.58 27.21
CA LEU A 16 -6.77 0.40 27.45
C LEU A 16 -6.06 -0.14 26.21
N ILE A 17 -6.62 -1.18 25.56
CA ILE A 17 -6.07 -1.72 24.30
C ILE A 17 -6.05 -0.63 23.22
N LEU A 18 -7.14 0.13 23.07
CA LEU A 18 -7.20 1.25 22.13
C LEU A 18 -6.14 2.31 22.45
N TYR A 19 -5.93 2.64 23.73
CA TYR A 19 -4.89 3.56 24.18
C TYR A 19 -3.49 3.04 23.85
N LEU A 20 -3.20 1.75 24.05
CA LEU A 20 -1.91 1.15 23.71
C LEU A 20 -1.66 1.18 22.20
N ILE A 21 -2.67 0.86 21.38
CA ILE A 21 -2.59 0.96 19.92
C ILE A 21 -2.34 2.40 19.49
N ALA A 22 -3.12 3.35 20.02
CA ALA A 22 -2.97 4.77 19.70
C ALA A 22 -1.62 5.33 20.17
N SER A 23 -1.15 4.90 21.34
CA SER A 23 0.15 5.31 21.90
C SER A 23 1.31 4.78 21.05
N SER A 24 1.28 3.50 20.66
CA SER A 24 2.26 2.93 19.74
C SER A 24 2.24 3.66 18.39
N TYR A 25 1.06 3.96 17.83
CA TYR A 25 0.95 4.68 16.56
C TYR A 25 1.46 6.14 16.63
N MET A 26 1.15 6.87 17.70
CA MET A 26 1.47 8.30 17.82
C MET A 26 2.89 8.58 18.33
N PHE A 27 3.44 7.71 19.18
CA PHE A 27 4.70 7.96 19.88
C PHE A 27 5.84 7.04 19.49
N ALA A 28 5.59 5.88 18.85
CA ALA A 28 6.68 5.04 18.39
C ALA A 28 7.40 5.74 17.22
N LYS A 29 8.66 6.08 17.41
CA LYS A 29 9.51 6.59 16.34
C LYS A 29 9.88 5.44 15.41
N TYR A 30 9.98 5.75 14.12
CA TYR A 30 10.62 4.85 13.18
C TYR A 30 12.13 5.04 13.30
N GLU A 31 12.88 3.94 13.38
CA GLU A 31 14.33 3.90 13.55
C GLU A 31 14.96 3.02 12.47
N GLY A 32 16.25 3.23 12.20
CA GLY A 32 17.00 2.45 11.22
C GLY A 32 16.43 2.58 9.82
N ALA A 33 16.22 1.44 9.14
CA ALA A 33 15.75 1.39 7.76
C ALA A 33 14.37 2.02 7.53
N ASP A 34 13.55 2.16 8.58
CA ASP A 34 12.20 2.73 8.48
C ASP A 34 12.15 4.25 8.78
N ALA A 35 13.29 4.89 9.07
CA ALA A 35 13.34 6.30 9.45
C ALA A 35 13.03 7.25 8.26
N PRO A 36 12.31 8.38 8.48
CA PRO A 36 12.03 9.37 7.45
C PRO A 36 13.27 10.22 7.15
N GLU A 37 14.02 9.87 6.10
CA GLU A 37 15.29 10.51 5.75
C GLU A 37 15.30 11.16 4.34
N CYS A 38 14.13 11.41 3.76
CA CYS A 38 14.00 12.14 2.50
C CYS A 38 14.46 13.60 2.62
N ARG A 39 15.39 14.02 1.74
CA ARG A 39 15.86 15.42 1.69
C ARG A 39 14.85 16.31 0.98
N THR A 40 14.79 17.57 1.42
CA THR A 40 13.96 18.61 0.81
C THR A 40 14.54 19.09 -0.52
N VAL A 41 13.69 19.75 -1.33
CA VAL A 41 14.02 20.15 -2.70
C VAL A 41 13.62 21.60 -2.95
N SER A 42 14.37 22.28 -3.80
CA SER A 42 14.07 23.62 -4.32
C SER A 42 13.90 23.56 -5.83
N MET A 43 13.00 24.37 -6.38
CA MET A 43 12.64 24.40 -7.80
C MET A 43 11.95 25.72 -8.13
N TYR A 44 11.93 26.09 -9.41
CA TYR A 44 11.34 27.32 -9.92
C TYR A 44 10.25 27.00 -10.95
N PRO A 45 9.06 26.56 -10.48
CA PRO A 45 8.04 26.03 -11.36
C PRO A 45 7.33 27.15 -12.14
N SER A 46 7.08 26.93 -13.42
CA SER A 46 6.18 27.71 -14.26
C SER A 46 5.12 26.79 -14.86
N TYR A 47 3.87 27.25 -14.89
CA TYR A 47 2.74 26.47 -15.40
C TYR A 47 1.97 27.25 -16.46
N ALA A 48 1.77 26.64 -17.62
CA ALA A 48 0.96 27.17 -18.70
C ALA A 48 -0.33 26.34 -18.84
N ARG A 49 -1.50 26.98 -18.72
CA ARG A 49 -2.77 26.31 -18.95
C ARG A 49 -3.01 26.14 -20.45
N ILE A 50 -3.31 24.93 -20.88
CA ILE A 50 -3.63 24.62 -22.28
C ILE A 50 -5.11 24.93 -22.52
N ARG A 51 -5.39 26.12 -23.05
CA ARG A 51 -6.77 26.59 -23.30
C ARG A 51 -7.39 26.02 -24.57
N SER A 52 -6.56 25.55 -25.51
CA SER A 52 -7.00 24.92 -26.76
C SER A 52 -7.63 23.54 -26.57
N PHE A 53 -7.37 22.88 -25.44
CA PHE A 53 -8.05 21.64 -25.06
C PHE A 53 -9.39 21.97 -24.39
N ASP A 54 -10.37 22.29 -25.22
CA ASP A 54 -11.69 22.80 -24.85
C ASP A 54 -12.81 21.76 -25.08
N GLU A 55 -14.07 22.21 -25.02
CA GLU A 55 -15.26 21.36 -25.19
C GLU A 55 -15.36 20.69 -26.57
N GLN A 56 -14.61 21.16 -27.57
CA GLN A 56 -14.55 20.50 -28.88
C GLN A 56 -13.80 19.16 -28.81
N HIS A 57 -12.88 19.03 -27.85
CA HIS A 57 -12.02 17.87 -27.70
C HIS A 57 -12.53 16.90 -26.65
N THR A 58 -13.12 17.42 -25.57
CA THR A 58 -13.65 16.58 -24.49
C THR A 58 -14.84 17.24 -23.80
N LYS A 59 -15.86 16.43 -23.49
CA LYS A 59 -17.04 16.87 -22.73
C LYS A 59 -16.72 17.30 -21.29
N PHE A 60 -15.52 16.99 -20.80
CA PHE A 60 -15.08 17.32 -19.44
C PHE A 60 -14.25 18.60 -19.35
N ALA A 61 -14.06 19.35 -20.44
CA ALA A 61 -13.24 20.57 -20.46
C ALA A 61 -13.75 21.67 -19.51
N SER A 62 -15.04 21.66 -19.17
CA SER A 62 -15.62 22.54 -18.16
C SER A 62 -15.29 22.11 -16.72
N LYS A 63 -14.89 20.86 -16.51
CA LYS A 63 -14.66 20.23 -15.19
C LYS A 63 -13.18 20.02 -14.91
N TYR A 64 -12.38 19.63 -15.89
CA TYR A 64 -10.96 19.33 -15.74
C TYR A 64 -10.13 20.21 -16.69
N SER A 65 -8.85 20.37 -16.37
CA SER A 65 -7.94 21.14 -17.22
C SER A 65 -6.59 20.47 -17.39
N LEU A 66 -5.89 20.85 -18.45
CA LEU A 66 -4.58 20.35 -18.78
C LEU A 66 -3.56 21.50 -18.67
N TRP A 67 -2.43 21.21 -18.03
CA TRP A 67 -1.35 22.16 -17.79
C TRP A 67 -0.05 21.63 -18.37
N LEU A 68 0.80 22.53 -18.86
CA LEU A 68 2.18 22.26 -19.22
C LEU A 68 3.09 22.85 -18.14
N TYR A 69 3.99 22.03 -17.61
CA TYR A 69 5.05 22.46 -16.70
C TYR A 69 6.28 22.92 -17.49
N ARG A 70 6.91 24.01 -17.05
CA ARG A 70 8.22 24.47 -17.51
C ARG A 70 9.07 24.89 -16.32
N GLU A 71 10.31 24.45 -16.23
CA GLU A 71 11.27 24.91 -15.24
C GLU A 71 11.87 26.26 -15.68
N GLN A 72 11.71 27.28 -14.85
CA GLN A 72 12.22 28.62 -15.16
C GLN A 72 13.74 28.62 -15.29
N GLY A 73 14.25 29.29 -16.33
CA GLY A 73 15.69 29.39 -16.60
C GLY A 73 16.31 28.12 -17.20
N LYS A 74 15.51 27.08 -17.47
CA LYS A 74 15.96 25.85 -18.15
C LYS A 74 15.13 25.61 -19.42
N ASP A 75 13.83 25.41 -19.27
CA ASP A 75 12.94 25.18 -20.41
C ASP A 75 12.65 26.47 -21.18
N SER A 76 12.44 26.35 -22.50
CA SER A 76 12.06 27.49 -23.33
C SER A 76 10.65 27.98 -22.97
N ILE A 77 10.53 29.28 -22.77
CA ILE A 77 9.25 29.94 -22.46
C ILE A 77 8.79 30.67 -23.72
N PRO A 78 7.52 30.52 -24.15
CA PRO A 78 7.00 31.24 -25.29
C PRO A 78 7.05 32.76 -25.05
N GLU A 79 7.66 33.52 -25.95
CA GLU A 79 7.77 34.98 -25.83
C GLU A 79 6.49 35.71 -26.25
N LYS A 80 5.69 35.11 -27.15
CA LYS A 80 4.43 35.66 -27.65
C LYS A 80 3.25 34.70 -27.51
N GLU A 81 2.07 35.30 -27.37
CA GLU A 81 0.80 34.57 -27.35
C GLU A 81 0.57 33.88 -28.72
N GLY A 82 0.43 32.56 -28.74
CA GLY A 82 0.25 31.76 -29.96
C GLY A 82 1.49 30.99 -30.45
N GLU A 83 2.70 31.38 -30.04
CA GLU A 83 3.95 30.65 -30.32
C GLU A 83 4.15 29.45 -29.35
N GLY A 84 3.21 29.23 -28.44
CA GLY A 84 3.38 28.36 -27.28
C GLY A 84 3.63 26.88 -27.58
N PHE A 85 3.01 26.34 -28.62
CA PHE A 85 3.17 24.93 -28.98
C PHE A 85 4.32 24.68 -29.97
N GLU A 86 4.83 25.73 -30.63
CA GLU A 86 6.00 25.60 -31.51
C GLU A 86 7.30 25.40 -30.70
N ALA A 87 7.27 25.73 -29.41
CA ALA A 87 8.36 25.52 -28.46
C ALA A 87 8.38 24.12 -27.82
N LEU A 88 7.44 23.23 -28.16
CA LEU A 88 7.44 21.84 -27.70
C LEU A 88 8.47 21.07 -28.53
N ASP A 89 9.57 20.65 -27.93
CA ASP A 89 10.61 19.88 -28.60
C ASP A 89 11.01 18.61 -27.84
N GLY A 90 10.39 18.37 -26.68
CA GLY A 90 10.68 17.27 -25.79
C GLY A 90 9.84 16.02 -26.03
N ILE A 91 10.12 14.99 -25.24
CA ILE A 91 9.32 13.77 -25.17
C ILE A 91 8.09 14.04 -24.29
N PRO A 92 6.85 13.76 -24.75
CA PRO A 92 5.66 14.03 -23.95
C PRO A 92 5.53 13.07 -22.76
N ILE A 93 5.24 13.64 -21.59
CA ILE A 93 4.84 12.92 -20.36
C ILE A 93 3.52 13.47 -19.88
N LEU A 94 2.61 12.60 -19.45
CA LEU A 94 1.38 13.00 -18.76
C LEU A 94 1.40 12.54 -17.31
N PHE A 95 1.45 13.52 -16.39
CA PHE A 95 1.32 13.31 -14.97
C PHE A 95 -0.14 13.31 -14.53
N ILE A 96 -0.51 12.29 -13.75
CA ILE A 96 -1.86 12.05 -13.25
C ILE A 96 -1.82 12.12 -11.71
N PRO A 97 -2.39 13.17 -11.09
CA PRO A 97 -2.38 13.33 -9.64
C PRO A 97 -3.31 12.31 -8.95
N GLY A 98 -3.09 12.16 -7.65
CA GLY A 98 -3.89 11.29 -6.78
C GLY A 98 -5.25 11.88 -6.35
N ASN A 99 -5.87 11.21 -5.39
CA ASN A 99 -7.11 11.66 -4.75
C ASN A 99 -6.92 13.04 -4.07
N ALA A 100 -7.77 14.01 -4.43
CA ALA A 100 -7.61 15.41 -4.02
C ALA A 100 -6.21 15.99 -4.29
N GLY A 101 -5.52 15.44 -5.29
CA GLY A 101 -4.21 15.90 -5.73
C GLY A 101 -4.29 17.03 -6.75
N SER A 102 -3.19 17.76 -6.88
CA SER A 102 -3.06 18.88 -7.82
C SER A 102 -2.02 18.54 -8.89
N TYR A 103 -2.23 19.07 -10.10
CA TYR A 103 -1.24 19.06 -11.19
C TYR A 103 0.15 19.55 -10.75
N ARG A 104 0.20 20.38 -9.68
CA ARG A 104 1.45 20.91 -9.13
C ARG A 104 2.39 19.86 -8.56
N GLN A 105 1.91 18.66 -8.23
CA GLN A 105 2.74 17.59 -7.65
C GLN A 105 3.87 17.14 -8.59
N VAL A 106 3.72 17.32 -9.91
CA VAL A 106 4.72 16.94 -10.93
C VAL A 106 6.04 17.69 -10.80
N ARG A 107 6.01 18.90 -10.21
CA ARG A 107 7.10 19.88 -10.24
C ARG A 107 8.47 19.33 -9.85
N SER A 108 8.53 18.49 -8.83
CA SER A 108 9.81 18.04 -8.29
C SER A 108 10.54 17.10 -9.26
N ILE A 109 9.78 16.23 -9.93
CA ILE A 109 10.30 15.28 -10.93
C ILE A 109 10.62 16.03 -12.22
N ALA A 110 9.73 16.91 -12.66
CA ALA A 110 9.92 17.69 -13.88
C ALA A 110 11.11 18.66 -13.79
N ALA A 111 11.26 19.36 -12.67
CA ALA A 111 12.40 20.22 -12.40
C ALA A 111 13.72 19.44 -12.43
N GLU A 112 13.79 18.28 -11.77
CA GLU A 112 15.02 17.47 -11.77
C GLU A 112 15.39 17.01 -13.18
N THR A 113 14.40 16.53 -13.93
CA THR A 113 14.62 16.02 -15.29
C THR A 113 15.14 17.13 -16.21
N SER A 114 14.59 18.35 -16.07
CA SER A 114 15.03 19.52 -16.85
C SER A 114 16.43 19.97 -16.45
N ILE A 115 16.73 20.03 -15.15
CA ILE A 115 18.06 20.38 -14.64
C ILE A 115 19.12 19.38 -15.15
N LEU A 116 18.82 18.08 -15.09
CA LEU A 116 19.73 17.03 -15.54
C LEU A 116 20.03 17.09 -17.04
N PHE A 117 19.06 17.48 -17.85
CA PHE A 117 19.23 17.52 -19.30
C PHE A 117 19.95 18.79 -19.76
N PHE A 118 19.58 19.96 -19.23
CA PHE A 118 20.08 21.25 -19.72
C PHE A 118 21.38 21.72 -19.05
N ASP A 119 21.78 21.14 -17.92
CA ASP A 119 23.03 21.51 -17.26
C ASP A 119 24.19 20.64 -17.75
N GLU A 120 25.01 21.20 -18.65
CA GLU A 120 26.16 20.49 -19.25
C GLU A 120 27.18 20.01 -18.20
N ASN A 121 27.20 20.62 -17.01
CA ASN A 121 28.10 20.21 -15.92
C ASN A 121 27.64 18.93 -15.21
N ILE A 122 26.45 18.42 -15.51
CA ILE A 122 25.80 17.32 -14.80
C ILE A 122 25.52 16.17 -15.78
N ASN A 123 26.56 15.45 -16.20
CA ASN A 123 26.37 14.23 -16.97
C ASN A 123 26.08 13.04 -16.04
N VAL A 124 24.87 12.49 -16.14
CA VAL A 124 24.40 11.38 -15.27
C VAL A 124 24.01 10.13 -16.08
N VAL A 125 23.81 10.29 -17.38
CA VAL A 125 23.30 9.23 -18.26
C VAL A 125 24.08 9.26 -19.56
N ASP A 126 24.65 8.12 -19.90
CA ASP A 126 25.28 7.88 -21.18
C ASP A 126 24.21 7.42 -22.21
N ASN A 127 23.53 8.38 -22.83
CA ASN A 127 22.53 8.13 -23.87
C ASN A 127 22.53 9.26 -24.91
N ASP A 128 23.15 9.02 -26.06
CA ASP A 128 23.21 9.98 -27.18
C ASP A 128 21.83 10.35 -27.75
N LYS A 129 20.81 9.51 -27.52
CA LYS A 129 19.45 9.72 -28.03
C LYS A 129 18.52 10.39 -27.03
N GLN A 130 19.06 10.85 -25.89
CA GLN A 130 18.28 11.53 -24.86
C GLN A 130 17.75 12.87 -25.35
N LYS A 131 16.63 13.30 -24.77
CA LYS A 131 16.00 14.59 -25.04
C LYS A 131 15.31 15.09 -23.76
N ASN A 132 15.07 16.40 -23.65
CA ASN A 132 14.21 16.96 -22.62
C ASN A 132 12.80 16.36 -22.69
N TYR A 133 12.06 16.51 -21.60
CA TYR A 133 10.71 16.01 -21.47
C TYR A 133 9.72 17.17 -21.32
N ASP A 134 8.63 17.12 -22.09
CA ASP A 134 7.52 18.05 -21.96
C ASP A 134 6.49 17.47 -20.99
N PHE A 135 6.47 17.99 -19.76
CA PHE A 135 5.60 17.49 -18.70
C PHE A 135 4.22 18.16 -18.77
N PHE A 136 3.25 17.41 -19.27
CA PHE A 136 1.83 17.71 -19.14
C PHE A 136 1.33 17.20 -17.80
N ALA A 137 0.43 17.92 -17.16
CA ALA A 137 -0.16 17.56 -15.89
C ALA A 137 -1.67 17.80 -15.90
N ALA A 138 -2.41 16.78 -15.51
CA ALA A 138 -3.86 16.86 -15.40
C ALA A 138 -4.26 17.57 -14.10
N ASP A 139 -5.26 18.44 -14.20
CA ASP A 139 -5.89 19.10 -13.08
C ASP A 139 -7.35 18.66 -12.97
N PHE A 140 -7.62 17.86 -11.95
CA PHE A 140 -8.97 17.37 -11.65
C PHE A 140 -9.73 18.25 -10.66
N ASN A 141 -9.28 19.50 -10.42
CA ASN A 141 -9.84 20.37 -9.39
C ASN A 141 -9.89 19.71 -8.00
N GLU A 142 -8.87 18.92 -7.67
CA GLU A 142 -8.78 18.18 -6.40
C GLU A 142 -9.98 17.25 -6.14
N ASP A 143 -10.54 16.66 -7.20
CA ASP A 143 -11.63 15.68 -7.10
C ASP A 143 -11.25 14.47 -6.23
N TYR A 144 -12.23 14.02 -5.45
CA TYR A 144 -12.07 12.91 -4.51
C TYR A 144 -12.26 11.53 -5.16
N SER A 145 -11.31 11.11 -6.00
CA SER A 145 -11.34 9.84 -6.74
C SER A 145 -11.33 8.58 -5.88
N ALA A 146 -10.81 8.62 -4.64
CA ALA A 146 -10.75 7.46 -3.76
C ALA A 146 -12.11 7.08 -3.12
N PHE A 147 -13.11 7.95 -3.19
CA PHE A 147 -14.41 7.73 -2.55
C PHE A 147 -15.53 7.40 -3.54
N HIS A 148 -15.27 7.46 -4.85
CA HIS A 148 -16.34 7.38 -5.85
C HIS A 148 -15.86 6.81 -7.21
N GLY A 149 -16.42 5.67 -7.60
CA GLY A 149 -16.02 4.89 -8.78
C GLY A 149 -16.33 5.58 -10.12
N ARG A 150 -17.37 6.41 -10.21
CA ARG A 150 -17.64 7.17 -11.44
C ARG A 150 -16.62 8.27 -11.67
N THR A 151 -16.07 8.87 -10.61
CA THR A 151 -15.05 9.92 -10.73
C THR A 151 -13.80 9.42 -11.46
N ILE A 152 -13.29 8.22 -11.14
CA ILE A 152 -12.11 7.66 -11.82
C ILE A 152 -12.36 7.32 -13.29
N LEU A 153 -13.59 6.93 -13.65
CA LEU A 153 -13.98 6.71 -15.05
C LEU A 153 -13.99 8.02 -15.84
N ASP A 154 -14.56 9.08 -15.27
CA ASP A 154 -14.57 10.41 -15.91
C ASP A 154 -13.15 10.97 -16.08
N GLN A 155 -12.28 10.76 -15.09
CA GLN A 155 -10.85 11.12 -15.17
C GLN A 155 -10.14 10.35 -16.29
N ALA A 156 -10.32 9.03 -16.37
CA ALA A 156 -9.70 8.20 -17.40
C ALA A 156 -10.19 8.55 -18.82
N GLU A 157 -11.49 8.84 -18.98
CA GLU A 157 -12.07 9.25 -20.27
C GLU A 157 -11.47 10.59 -20.72
N PHE A 158 -11.44 11.60 -19.84
CA PHE A 158 -10.80 12.90 -20.11
C PHE A 158 -9.31 12.76 -20.49
N LEU A 159 -8.56 11.90 -19.80
CA LEU A 159 -7.14 11.72 -20.08
C LEU A 159 -6.87 11.02 -21.41
N ASN A 160 -7.71 10.06 -21.82
CA ASN A 160 -7.58 9.46 -23.14
C ASN A 160 -7.78 10.50 -24.26
N ASP A 161 -8.77 11.39 -24.11
CA ASP A 161 -8.97 12.51 -25.03
C ASP A 161 -7.75 13.47 -24.98
N ALA A 162 -7.20 13.72 -23.80
CA ALA A 162 -6.01 14.55 -23.61
C ALA A 162 -4.76 13.94 -24.26
N VAL A 163 -4.57 12.62 -24.18
CA VAL A 163 -3.45 11.92 -24.85
C VAL A 163 -3.54 12.11 -26.36
N ALA A 164 -4.72 11.91 -26.95
CA ALA A 164 -4.93 12.11 -28.39
C ALA A 164 -4.62 13.57 -28.78
N PHE A 165 -5.07 14.52 -27.97
CA PHE A 165 -4.79 15.95 -28.16
C PHE A 165 -3.29 16.27 -28.05
N ILE A 166 -2.60 15.80 -27.01
CA ILE A 166 -1.16 16.04 -26.81
C ILE A 166 -0.36 15.53 -28.00
N LEU A 167 -0.61 14.30 -28.46
CA LEU A 167 0.09 13.74 -29.61
C LEU A 167 -0.14 14.57 -30.89
N SER A 168 -1.32 15.16 -31.05
CA SER A 168 -1.62 16.05 -32.19
C SER A 168 -0.82 17.35 -32.18
N LEU A 169 -0.37 17.84 -31.02
CA LEU A 169 0.46 19.04 -30.92
C LEU A 169 1.81 18.87 -31.61
N TYR A 170 2.32 17.64 -31.65
CA TYR A 170 3.62 17.30 -32.23
C TYR A 170 3.55 16.90 -33.72
N ALA A 171 2.38 17.02 -34.37
CA ALA A 171 2.18 16.54 -35.74
C ALA A 171 3.10 17.21 -36.79
N LYS A 172 3.65 18.39 -36.49
CA LYS A 172 4.55 19.15 -37.38
C LYS A 172 6.03 18.75 -37.24
N HIS A 173 6.39 17.92 -36.27
CA HIS A 173 7.76 17.45 -36.11
C HIS A 173 8.12 16.45 -37.21
N GLU A 174 9.42 16.38 -37.57
CA GLU A 174 9.92 15.43 -38.58
C GLU A 174 9.58 13.98 -38.23
N THR A 175 9.73 13.61 -36.96
CA THR A 175 9.33 12.31 -36.41
C THR A 175 8.27 12.55 -35.33
N PRO A 176 6.96 12.55 -35.65
CA PRO A 176 5.94 12.81 -34.64
C PRO A 176 5.85 11.64 -33.65
N PRO A 177 5.72 11.91 -32.34
CA PRO A 177 5.54 10.87 -31.34
C PRO A 177 4.19 10.17 -31.55
N THR A 178 4.20 8.84 -31.52
CA THR A 178 3.00 8.01 -31.52
C THR A 178 2.59 7.59 -30.11
N SER A 179 3.47 7.77 -29.12
CA SER A 179 3.22 7.42 -27.72
C SER A 179 3.84 8.40 -26.74
N LEU A 180 3.32 8.40 -25.52
CA LEU A 180 3.80 9.17 -24.39
C LEU A 180 3.94 8.32 -23.12
N ILE A 181 4.63 8.86 -22.11
CA ILE A 181 4.83 8.20 -20.81
C ILE A 181 3.77 8.69 -19.81
N LEU A 182 3.19 7.77 -19.04
CA LEU A 182 2.29 8.10 -17.94
C LEU A 182 3.02 8.03 -16.59
N ILE A 183 2.84 9.06 -15.75
CA ILE A 183 3.27 9.03 -14.35
C ILE A 183 2.05 9.24 -13.46
N GLY A 184 1.63 8.20 -12.74
CA GLY A 184 0.48 8.23 -11.84
C GLY A 184 0.91 8.24 -10.37
N HIS A 185 0.32 9.11 -9.56
CA HIS A 185 0.47 9.09 -8.11
C HIS A 185 -0.81 8.61 -7.43
N SER A 186 -0.71 7.70 -6.46
CA SER A 186 -1.85 7.22 -5.68
C SER A 186 -2.99 6.70 -6.59
N MET A 187 -4.22 7.21 -6.45
CA MET A 187 -5.33 6.86 -7.36
C MET A 187 -5.06 7.18 -8.84
N GLY A 188 -4.14 8.10 -9.15
CA GLY A 188 -3.74 8.44 -10.52
C GLY A 188 -3.09 7.27 -11.27
N GLY A 189 -2.40 6.36 -10.58
CA GLY A 189 -1.89 5.13 -11.18
C GLY A 189 -2.99 4.13 -11.55
N ILE A 190 -4.09 4.14 -10.82
CA ILE A 190 -5.28 3.32 -11.12
C ILE A 190 -6.03 3.89 -12.32
N VAL A 191 -6.14 5.22 -12.38
CA VAL A 191 -6.67 5.92 -13.56
C VAL A 191 -5.82 5.61 -14.80
N ALA A 192 -4.49 5.62 -14.68
CA ALA A 192 -3.58 5.25 -15.77
C ALA A 192 -3.84 3.82 -16.28
N ARG A 193 -4.04 2.85 -15.39
CA ARG A 193 -4.41 1.47 -15.77
C ARG A 193 -5.79 1.38 -16.41
N LEU A 194 -6.74 2.16 -15.91
CA LEU A 194 -8.12 2.21 -16.39
C LEU A 194 -8.22 2.77 -17.82
N MET A 195 -7.40 3.79 -18.14
CA MET A 195 -7.36 4.41 -19.48
C MET A 195 -7.26 3.38 -20.61
N LEU A 196 -6.38 2.39 -20.48
CA LEU A 196 -6.14 1.36 -21.50
C LEU A 196 -7.34 0.41 -21.70
N THR A 197 -8.28 0.36 -20.75
CA THR A 197 -9.47 -0.49 -20.84
C THR A 197 -10.62 0.19 -21.60
N LEU A 198 -10.60 1.53 -21.72
CA LEU A 198 -11.71 2.31 -22.25
C LEU A 198 -11.75 2.30 -23.79
N PRO A 199 -12.94 2.51 -24.39
CA PRO A 199 -13.10 2.50 -25.84
C PRO A 199 -12.42 3.69 -26.54
N ASN A 200 -12.31 4.86 -25.88
CA ASN A 200 -11.64 6.04 -26.43
C ASN A 200 -10.10 6.01 -26.33
N TYR A 201 -9.52 4.90 -25.84
CA TYR A 201 -8.07 4.71 -25.84
C TYR A 201 -7.52 4.57 -27.27
N VAL A 202 -6.51 5.38 -27.60
CA VAL A 202 -5.77 5.27 -28.86
C VAL A 202 -4.76 4.12 -28.75
N PRO A 203 -4.87 3.04 -29.54
CA PRO A 203 -3.96 1.89 -29.44
C PRO A 203 -2.50 2.29 -29.64
N GLY A 204 -1.62 1.81 -28.76
CA GLY A 204 -0.18 2.10 -28.81
C GLY A 204 0.23 3.50 -28.33
N SER A 205 -0.72 4.36 -27.92
CA SER A 205 -0.43 5.72 -27.43
C SER A 205 0.28 5.78 -26.08
N VAL A 206 0.27 4.67 -25.32
CA VAL A 206 0.99 4.54 -24.05
C VAL A 206 1.84 3.28 -24.11
N ASN A 207 3.13 3.41 -23.82
CA ASN A 207 4.07 2.28 -23.77
C ASN A 207 4.78 2.13 -22.41
N THR A 208 4.75 3.17 -21.57
CA THR A 208 5.46 3.21 -20.30
C THR A 208 4.59 3.88 -19.24
N ILE A 209 4.42 3.22 -18.10
CA ILE A 209 3.68 3.72 -16.95
C ILE A 209 4.57 3.61 -15.71
N LEU A 210 4.80 4.74 -15.05
CA LEU A 210 5.38 4.78 -13.72
C LEU A 210 4.26 5.08 -12.72
N THR A 211 4.15 4.28 -11.67
CA THR A 211 3.17 4.51 -10.60
C THR A 211 3.87 4.70 -9.26
N LEU A 212 3.46 5.71 -8.50
CA LEU A 212 4.01 6.07 -7.20
C LEU A 212 2.94 5.87 -6.12
N SER A 213 3.19 4.99 -5.14
CA SER A 213 2.26 4.64 -4.05
C SER A 213 0.82 4.38 -4.54
N SER A 214 0.66 3.70 -5.68
CA SER A 214 -0.65 3.46 -6.28
C SER A 214 -1.26 2.15 -5.79
N PRO A 215 -2.50 2.15 -5.24
CA PRO A 215 -3.08 0.97 -4.60
C PRO A 215 -3.67 -0.02 -5.62
N HIS A 216 -2.80 -0.77 -6.30
CA HIS A 216 -3.14 -1.72 -7.37
C HIS A 216 -3.93 -2.95 -6.89
N SER A 217 -3.57 -3.54 -5.75
CA SER A 217 -4.14 -4.80 -5.26
C SER A 217 -5.52 -4.66 -4.64
N ALA A 218 -5.79 -3.50 -4.03
CA ALA A 218 -7.03 -3.26 -3.31
C ALA A 218 -7.28 -1.76 -3.16
N PRO A 219 -8.53 -1.30 -3.29
CA PRO A 219 -8.86 0.10 -3.03
C PRO A 219 -8.65 0.43 -1.54
N PRO A 220 -8.15 1.64 -1.21
CA PRO A 220 -7.85 2.03 0.17
C PRO A 220 -9.10 2.16 1.04
N LEU A 221 -10.27 2.37 0.42
CA LEU A 221 -11.58 2.50 1.06
C LEU A 221 -12.66 1.86 0.20
N THR A 222 -13.67 1.27 0.84
CA THR A 222 -14.72 0.47 0.19
C THR A 222 -16.12 1.02 0.43
N PHE A 223 -16.24 2.33 0.58
CA PHE A 223 -17.52 3.02 0.84
C PHE A 223 -18.43 3.13 -0.39
N ASP A 224 -17.91 2.86 -1.58
CA ASP A 224 -18.65 2.83 -2.84
C ASP A 224 -18.47 1.47 -3.53
N GLY A 225 -19.58 0.81 -3.87
CA GLY A 225 -19.59 -0.46 -4.58
C GLY A 225 -19.14 -0.32 -6.04
N ASP A 226 -19.37 0.84 -6.66
CA ASP A 226 -18.97 1.07 -8.06
C ASP A 226 -17.44 1.15 -8.20
N LEU A 227 -16.73 1.64 -7.18
CA LEU A 227 -15.27 1.61 -7.14
C LEU A 227 -14.72 0.19 -7.21
N LEU A 228 -15.29 -0.73 -6.42
CA LEU A 228 -14.88 -2.15 -6.43
C LEU A 228 -15.15 -2.82 -7.79
N ARG A 229 -16.26 -2.48 -8.44
CA ARG A 229 -16.58 -2.96 -9.80
C ARG A 229 -15.57 -2.48 -10.83
N VAL A 230 -15.15 -1.22 -10.74
CA VAL A 230 -14.15 -0.67 -11.66
C VAL A 230 -12.81 -1.38 -11.46
N TYR A 231 -12.36 -1.55 -10.23
CA TYR A 231 -11.14 -2.32 -9.91
C TYR A 231 -11.18 -3.74 -10.49
N SER A 232 -12.26 -4.47 -10.26
CA SER A 232 -12.43 -5.84 -10.77
C SER A 232 -12.33 -5.90 -12.30
N LYS A 233 -12.92 -4.93 -13.02
CA LYS A 233 -12.82 -4.85 -14.49
C LYS A 233 -11.42 -4.51 -14.97
N ILE A 234 -10.71 -3.62 -14.27
CA ILE A 234 -9.31 -3.30 -14.60
C ILE A 234 -8.46 -4.55 -14.42
N ASP A 235 -8.56 -5.22 -13.28
CA ASP A 235 -7.76 -6.41 -12.98
C ASP A 235 -8.01 -7.53 -13.98
N GLN A 236 -9.27 -7.78 -14.35
CA GLN A 236 -9.61 -8.77 -15.39
C GLN A 236 -8.99 -8.42 -16.74
N PHE A 237 -9.09 -7.16 -17.18
CA PHE A 237 -8.51 -6.73 -18.46
C PHE A 237 -6.98 -6.87 -18.47
N TRP A 238 -6.32 -6.50 -17.38
CA TRP A 238 -4.87 -6.60 -17.26
C TRP A 238 -4.40 -8.06 -17.17
N TYR A 239 -5.13 -8.91 -16.45
CA TYR A 239 -4.89 -10.34 -16.41
C TYR A 239 -4.98 -10.98 -17.79
N ASP A 240 -6.09 -10.75 -18.51
CA ASP A 240 -6.35 -11.26 -19.87
C ASP A 240 -5.32 -10.74 -20.91
N GLY A 241 -4.65 -9.63 -20.60
CA GLY A 241 -3.61 -9.03 -21.43
C GLY A 241 -2.29 -9.79 -21.44
N PHE A 242 -1.98 -10.50 -20.35
CA PHE A 242 -0.74 -11.28 -20.21
C PHE A 242 -0.97 -12.79 -20.16
N HIS A 243 -2.18 -13.23 -19.83
CA HIS A 243 -2.56 -14.64 -19.75
C HIS A 243 -3.48 -15.00 -20.92
N SER A 244 -2.97 -15.80 -21.86
CA SER A 244 -3.78 -16.28 -22.97
C SER A 244 -4.65 -17.46 -22.54
N GLN A 245 -5.96 -17.36 -22.73
CA GLN A 245 -6.79 -18.55 -22.86
C GLN A 245 -6.43 -19.21 -24.20
N SER A 246 -5.72 -20.33 -24.13
CA SER A 246 -5.14 -21.12 -25.22
C SER A 246 -6.12 -21.62 -26.30
N THR A 247 -7.38 -21.18 -26.27
CA THR A 247 -8.46 -21.64 -27.14
C THR A 247 -8.82 -20.66 -28.26
N LEU A 248 -8.29 -19.43 -28.27
CA LEU A 248 -8.62 -18.42 -29.30
C LEU A 248 -7.45 -18.21 -30.29
N PRO A 249 -7.71 -18.25 -31.62
CA PRO A 249 -6.67 -18.03 -32.64
C PRO A 249 -6.22 -16.57 -32.80
N VAL A 250 -6.95 -15.62 -32.21
CA VAL A 250 -6.74 -14.17 -32.39
C VAL A 250 -6.41 -13.54 -31.04
N PRO A 251 -5.37 -12.70 -30.94
CA PRO A 251 -5.04 -12.01 -29.69
C PRO A 251 -6.22 -11.17 -29.19
N SER A 252 -6.49 -11.25 -27.89
CA SER A 252 -7.55 -10.46 -27.26
C SER A 252 -7.26 -8.96 -27.39
N LEU A 253 -8.29 -8.11 -27.29
CA LEU A 253 -8.11 -6.65 -27.28
C LEU A 253 -7.13 -6.21 -26.17
N ALA A 254 -7.17 -6.90 -25.03
CA ALA A 254 -6.25 -6.65 -23.91
C ALA A 254 -4.80 -6.95 -24.30
N GLN A 255 -4.52 -8.10 -24.93
CA GLN A 255 -3.18 -8.46 -25.40
C GLN A 255 -2.64 -7.45 -26.42
N GLN A 256 -3.47 -7.06 -27.39
CA GLN A 256 -3.10 -6.06 -28.39
C GLN A 256 -2.70 -4.73 -27.75
N ARG A 257 -3.41 -4.30 -26.69
CA ARG A 257 -3.15 -3.03 -26.02
C ARG A 257 -2.02 -3.08 -25.00
N LEU A 258 -1.72 -4.24 -24.40
CA LEU A 258 -0.79 -4.36 -23.25
C LEU A 258 0.57 -4.98 -23.57
N HIS A 259 0.73 -5.72 -24.69
CA HIS A 259 1.95 -6.49 -24.97
C HIS A 259 3.26 -5.66 -24.90
N ASN A 260 3.26 -4.40 -25.34
CA ASN A 260 4.42 -3.51 -25.36
C ASN A 260 4.40 -2.47 -24.22
N VAL A 261 3.51 -2.61 -23.23
CA VAL A 261 3.39 -1.68 -22.11
C VAL A 261 4.28 -2.16 -20.96
N SER A 262 5.19 -1.28 -20.51
CA SER A 262 5.96 -1.47 -19.28
C SER A 262 5.32 -0.72 -18.11
N VAL A 263 5.18 -1.36 -16.94
CA VAL A 263 4.63 -0.75 -15.71
C VAL A 263 5.58 -0.95 -14.52
N ILE A 264 6.13 0.15 -14.01
CA ILE A 264 6.97 0.15 -12.81
C ILE A 264 6.16 0.76 -11.65
N SER A 265 6.01 0.01 -10.55
CA SER A 265 5.37 0.50 -9.33
C SER A 265 6.42 0.76 -8.26
N ILE A 266 6.54 2.01 -7.82
CA ILE A 266 7.40 2.41 -6.71
C ILE A 266 6.54 2.68 -5.49
N THR A 267 6.87 2.03 -4.37
CA THR A 267 6.14 2.16 -3.11
C THR A 267 6.99 2.78 -2.01
N GLY A 268 6.39 3.66 -1.23
CA GLY A 268 7.06 4.40 -0.15
C GLY A 268 7.33 3.59 1.11
N GLY A 269 6.77 2.38 1.22
CA GLY A 269 6.95 1.52 2.41
C GLY A 269 6.16 2.00 3.63
N LEU A 270 6.73 1.80 4.82
CA LEU A 270 5.99 1.88 6.09
C LEU A 270 5.54 3.29 6.50
N LEU A 271 6.17 4.34 5.95
CA LEU A 271 5.81 5.73 6.26
C LEU A 271 4.54 6.21 5.54
N ASP A 272 4.02 5.43 4.58
CA ASP A 272 2.73 5.72 3.98
C ASP A 272 1.60 5.47 4.99
N THR A 273 1.07 6.56 5.55
CA THR A 273 -0.03 6.53 6.53
C THR A 273 -1.41 6.64 5.87
N ILE A 274 -1.48 6.74 4.55
CA ILE A 274 -2.74 6.85 3.79
C ILE A 274 -3.23 5.46 3.36
N LEU A 275 -2.31 4.64 2.85
CA LEU A 275 -2.58 3.28 2.40
C LEU A 275 -1.46 2.29 2.80
N PRO A 276 -1.79 1.03 3.14
CA PRO A 276 -0.76 0.02 3.39
C PRO A 276 0.06 -0.22 2.13
N ALA A 277 1.39 -0.26 2.24
CA ALA A 277 2.28 -0.49 1.10
C ALA A 277 1.99 -1.84 0.40
N ASP A 278 1.47 -2.83 1.12
CA ASP A 278 1.04 -4.12 0.55
C ASP A 278 -0.02 -3.96 -0.56
N TYR A 279 -0.77 -2.84 -0.58
CA TYR A 279 -1.81 -2.60 -1.58
C TYR A 279 -1.22 -2.13 -2.91
N THR A 280 0.08 -1.82 -2.96
CA THR A 280 0.74 -1.23 -4.14
C THR A 280 1.36 -2.25 -5.10
N THR A 281 1.32 -3.54 -4.75
CA THR A 281 1.95 -4.59 -5.56
C THR A 281 1.21 -4.85 -6.88
N LEU A 282 1.98 -5.05 -7.94
CA LEU A 282 1.52 -5.50 -9.26
C LEU A 282 1.80 -6.99 -9.50
N GLY A 283 2.48 -7.68 -8.58
CA GLY A 283 3.08 -9.00 -8.80
C GLY A 283 2.10 -10.10 -9.21
N TYR A 284 0.82 -9.96 -8.84
CA TYR A 284 -0.24 -10.91 -9.21
C TYR A 284 -0.94 -10.60 -10.55
N LEU A 285 -0.54 -9.54 -11.27
CA LEU A 285 -1.20 -9.12 -12.52
C LEU A 285 -0.23 -8.96 -13.68
N VAL A 286 0.94 -8.37 -13.41
CA VAL A 286 1.91 -8.00 -14.45
C VAL A 286 3.12 -8.92 -14.34
N PRO A 287 3.51 -9.63 -15.42
CA PRO A 287 4.70 -10.48 -15.38
C PRO A 287 5.98 -9.64 -15.29
N PRO A 288 7.08 -10.18 -14.71
CA PRO A 288 8.37 -9.50 -14.60
C PRO A 288 8.95 -8.97 -15.93
N SER A 289 8.55 -9.55 -17.06
CA SER A 289 8.90 -9.10 -18.42
C SER A 289 8.30 -7.74 -18.80
N ASN A 290 7.22 -7.33 -18.14
CA ASN A 290 6.46 -6.12 -18.45
C ASN A 290 6.38 -5.18 -17.24
N GLY A 291 6.69 -5.63 -16.03
CA GLY A 291 6.60 -4.76 -14.87
C GLY A 291 6.99 -5.42 -13.57
N PHE A 292 7.26 -4.60 -12.57
CA PHE A 292 7.56 -5.05 -11.21
C PHE A 292 7.21 -3.96 -10.19
N THR A 293 7.17 -4.35 -8.92
CA THR A 293 7.04 -3.43 -7.78
C THR A 293 8.38 -3.34 -7.06
N VAL A 294 8.77 -2.15 -6.60
CA VAL A 294 9.98 -1.91 -5.79
C VAL A 294 9.69 -0.91 -4.68
N PHE A 295 10.42 -1.05 -3.57
CA PHE A 295 10.31 -0.16 -2.42
C PHE A 295 11.41 0.89 -2.45
N THR A 296 11.11 2.12 -2.03
CA THR A 296 12.12 3.20 -1.97
C THR A 296 13.29 2.88 -1.04
N THR A 297 13.09 1.99 -0.08
CA THR A 297 14.15 1.46 0.81
C THR A 297 15.17 0.58 0.09
N GLY A 298 14.79 -0.03 -1.03
CA GLY A 298 15.65 -0.91 -1.84
C GLY A 298 16.35 -0.19 -2.99
N ILE A 299 15.82 0.94 -3.45
CA ILE A 299 16.39 1.68 -4.58
C ILE A 299 17.78 2.23 -4.21
N PRO A 300 18.84 1.92 -4.99
CA PRO A 300 20.18 2.47 -4.80
C PRO A 300 20.17 4.00 -4.73
N ASP A 301 21.03 4.57 -3.88
CA ASP A 301 21.09 6.00 -3.56
C ASP A 301 19.84 6.61 -2.87
N VAL A 302 18.76 5.84 -2.65
CA VAL A 302 17.54 6.30 -1.96
C VAL A 302 17.48 5.78 -0.53
N TRP A 303 17.41 4.45 -0.36
CA TRP A 303 17.47 3.71 0.92
C TRP A 303 16.64 4.27 2.10
N THR A 304 15.56 4.99 1.82
CA THR A 304 14.68 5.55 2.84
C THR A 304 13.23 5.33 2.43
N PRO A 305 12.33 4.98 3.37
CA PRO A 305 10.90 4.97 3.09
C PRO A 305 10.44 6.40 2.79
N SER A 306 9.46 6.52 1.91
CA SER A 306 8.81 7.78 1.59
C SER A 306 7.38 7.77 2.11
N ASP A 307 6.96 8.82 2.81
CA ASP A 307 5.53 8.99 3.10
C ASP A 307 4.71 9.21 1.80
N HIS A 308 3.38 9.14 1.92
CA HIS A 308 2.47 9.19 0.77
C HIS A 308 2.65 10.42 -0.13
N LEU A 309 3.03 11.56 0.44
CA LEU A 309 3.26 12.80 -0.29
C LEU A 309 4.74 12.97 -0.64
N ALA A 310 5.66 12.54 0.23
CA ALA A 310 7.09 12.59 -0.01
C ALA A 310 7.53 11.81 -1.23
N ILE A 311 6.82 10.75 -1.60
CA ILE A 311 7.17 9.95 -2.78
C ILE A 311 7.23 10.74 -4.10
N VAL A 312 6.54 11.89 -4.21
CA VAL A 312 6.63 12.74 -5.42
C VAL A 312 7.70 13.83 -5.34
N TRP A 313 8.28 14.11 -4.17
CA TRP A 313 9.23 15.22 -3.99
C TRP A 313 10.55 14.84 -3.30
N CYS A 314 10.68 13.63 -2.76
CA CYS A 314 11.90 13.13 -2.13
C CYS A 314 13.09 13.29 -3.07
N ARG A 315 14.12 14.02 -2.61
CA ARG A 315 15.25 14.43 -3.46
C ARG A 315 15.99 13.24 -4.06
N GLN A 316 16.22 12.20 -3.27
CA GLN A 316 16.91 10.99 -3.70
C GLN A 316 16.09 10.25 -4.77
N LEU A 317 14.80 10.00 -4.50
CA LEU A 317 13.95 9.26 -5.42
C LEU A 317 13.73 9.97 -6.76
N ARG A 318 13.45 11.29 -6.74
CA ARG A 318 13.24 12.05 -8.00
C ARG A 318 14.50 12.04 -8.88
N ARG A 319 15.70 11.99 -8.28
CA ARG A 319 16.98 11.87 -9.01
C ARG A 319 17.03 10.54 -9.75
N SER A 320 16.69 9.44 -9.09
CA SER A 320 16.65 8.11 -9.71
C SER A 320 15.58 8.02 -10.81
N ILE A 321 14.40 8.61 -10.60
CA ILE A 321 13.35 8.66 -11.64
C ILE A 321 13.80 9.49 -12.84
N ALA A 322 14.40 10.67 -12.63
CA ALA A 322 14.85 11.54 -13.71
C ALA A 322 15.99 10.89 -14.53
N ARG A 323 16.93 10.21 -13.85
CA ARG A 323 17.95 9.38 -14.48
C ARG A 323 17.32 8.29 -15.35
N TRP A 324 16.35 7.55 -14.80
CA TRP A 324 15.63 6.52 -15.53
C TRP A 324 14.93 7.04 -16.77
N LEU A 325 14.21 8.16 -16.68
CA LEU A 325 13.56 8.80 -17.83
C LEU A 325 14.61 9.08 -18.92
N LEU A 326 15.67 9.83 -18.62
CA LEU A 326 16.71 10.15 -19.59
C LEU A 326 17.39 8.90 -20.20
N SER A 327 17.54 7.82 -19.43
CA SER A 327 18.12 6.56 -19.91
C SER A 327 17.21 5.79 -20.88
N ILE A 328 15.88 5.87 -20.74
CA ILE A 328 14.95 5.17 -21.63
C ILE A 328 14.54 5.98 -22.86
N ALA A 329 14.89 7.27 -22.90
CA ALA A 329 14.59 8.19 -23.99
C ALA A 329 15.18 7.73 -25.34
N ASP A 330 14.37 7.76 -26.40
CA ASP A 330 14.87 7.61 -27.77
C ASP A 330 14.12 8.58 -28.70
N ILE A 331 14.72 9.73 -28.97
CA ILE A 331 14.13 10.74 -29.86
C ILE A 331 13.99 10.28 -31.32
N THR A 332 14.79 9.30 -31.75
CA THR A 332 14.78 8.77 -33.12
C THR A 332 13.59 7.85 -33.39
N SER A 333 13.02 7.27 -32.32
CA SER A 333 11.86 6.38 -32.40
C SER A 333 10.54 7.16 -32.31
N PRO A 334 9.52 6.84 -33.13
CA PRO A 334 8.17 7.37 -32.94
C PRO A 334 7.58 7.03 -31.57
N HIS A 335 8.05 5.93 -30.95
CA HIS A 335 7.62 5.55 -29.61
C HIS A 335 8.23 6.41 -28.49
N ARG A 336 9.23 7.24 -28.82
CA ARG A 336 10.01 8.10 -27.92
C ARG A 336 10.76 7.39 -26.78
N THR A 337 10.67 6.06 -26.73
CA THR A 337 11.38 5.24 -25.76
C THR A 337 12.03 4.05 -26.46
N VAL A 338 13.06 3.48 -25.82
CA VAL A 338 13.73 2.25 -26.29
C VAL A 338 12.76 1.05 -26.26
N PRO A 339 13.06 -0.08 -26.93
CA PRO A 339 12.22 -1.29 -26.90
C PRO A 339 11.98 -1.85 -25.50
N LEU A 340 10.85 -2.55 -25.29
CA LEU A 340 10.39 -3.04 -23.97
C LEU A 340 11.47 -3.76 -23.17
N GLU A 341 12.15 -4.73 -23.77
CA GLU A 341 13.20 -5.53 -23.11
C GLU A 341 14.32 -4.64 -22.57
N LYS A 342 14.83 -3.71 -23.39
CA LYS A 342 15.85 -2.73 -22.98
C LYS A 342 15.31 -1.78 -21.91
N ARG A 343 14.04 -1.32 -22.00
CA ARG A 343 13.41 -0.48 -20.96
C ARG A 343 13.35 -1.21 -19.63
N MET A 344 12.93 -2.48 -19.62
CA MET A 344 12.82 -3.27 -18.40
C MET A 344 14.18 -3.54 -17.78
N ARG A 345 15.21 -3.81 -18.60
CA ARG A 345 16.59 -3.96 -18.12
C ARG A 345 17.12 -2.68 -17.46
N ILE A 346 16.98 -1.53 -18.12
CA ILE A 346 17.36 -0.21 -17.56
C ILE A 346 16.59 0.07 -16.26
N SER A 347 15.30 -0.28 -16.23
CA SER A 347 14.46 -0.11 -15.03
C SER A 347 14.97 -0.95 -13.86
N ARG A 348 15.37 -2.21 -14.09
CA ARG A 348 15.96 -3.06 -13.06
C ARG A 348 17.30 -2.50 -12.57
N ASP A 349 18.16 -2.07 -13.49
CA ASP A 349 19.48 -1.53 -13.16
C ASP A 349 19.42 -0.30 -12.25
N ILE A 350 18.44 0.59 -12.47
CA ILE A 350 18.30 1.82 -11.70
C ILE A 350 17.49 1.63 -10.40
N PHE A 351 16.45 0.80 -10.42
CA PHE A 351 15.50 0.70 -9.30
C PHE A 351 15.67 -0.52 -8.39
N MET A 352 16.31 -1.60 -8.85
CA MET A 352 16.57 -2.78 -8.02
C MET A 352 17.96 -2.72 -7.37
N THR A 353 18.20 -3.56 -6.36
CA THR A 353 19.53 -3.61 -5.71
C THR A 353 20.58 -4.29 -6.59
N GLY A 354 20.14 -5.14 -7.53
CA GLY A 354 21.01 -5.99 -8.35
C GLY A 354 21.43 -7.29 -7.66
N PHE A 355 20.84 -7.58 -6.50
CA PHE A 355 21.03 -8.84 -5.76
C PHE A 355 19.77 -9.74 -5.83
N GLU A 356 18.75 -9.32 -6.56
CA GLU A 356 17.53 -10.09 -6.80
C GLU A 356 17.79 -11.16 -7.85
N LYS A 357 17.26 -12.37 -7.65
CA LYS A 357 17.47 -13.50 -8.55
C LYS A 357 17.11 -13.20 -10.01
N TYR A 358 16.09 -12.35 -10.23
CA TYR A 358 15.64 -11.99 -11.58
C TYR A 358 16.62 -11.08 -12.33
N THR A 359 17.54 -10.39 -11.63
CA THR A 359 18.54 -9.53 -12.26
C THR A 359 19.74 -10.30 -12.81
N GLU A 360 19.93 -11.56 -12.38
CA GLU A 360 21.03 -12.42 -12.83
C GLU A 360 20.98 -12.72 -14.34
N GLN A 361 19.78 -12.68 -14.95
CA GLN A 361 19.60 -12.88 -16.39
C GLN A 361 20.29 -11.78 -17.23
N ASP A 362 20.50 -10.60 -16.66
CA ASP A 362 21.06 -9.44 -17.37
C ASP A 362 22.60 -9.52 -17.48
N ILE A 363 23.25 -10.45 -16.76
CA ILE A 363 24.71 -10.58 -16.73
C ILE A 363 25.21 -11.24 -18.01
N GLY A 364 26.01 -10.49 -18.78
CA GLY A 364 26.67 -10.97 -20.00
C GLY A 364 25.92 -10.68 -21.30
N GLU A 365 24.72 -10.09 -21.27
CA GLU A 365 23.95 -9.75 -22.48
C GLU A 365 24.49 -8.55 -23.27
N SER A 366 25.07 -7.55 -22.60
CA SER A 366 25.70 -6.39 -23.26
C SER A 366 27.05 -6.02 -22.67
N GLY A 367 27.78 -7.02 -22.19
CA GLY A 367 29.06 -6.81 -21.55
C GLY A 367 30.18 -6.52 -22.55
N ASP A 368 31.08 -5.62 -22.16
CA ASP A 368 32.33 -5.39 -22.87
C ASP A 368 33.27 -6.56 -22.59
N PHE A 369 33.47 -7.39 -23.62
CA PHE A 369 34.39 -8.53 -23.54
C PHE A 369 35.79 -8.09 -23.95
N VAL A 370 36.75 -8.36 -23.07
CA VAL A 370 38.17 -8.08 -23.27
C VAL A 370 38.91 -9.40 -23.51
N GLN A 371 39.90 -9.38 -24.40
CA GLN A 371 40.87 -10.46 -24.54
C GLN A 371 42.03 -10.25 -23.58
N LEU A 372 42.31 -11.27 -22.76
CA LEU A 372 43.34 -11.21 -21.73
C LEU A 372 44.34 -12.35 -21.89
N THR A 373 45.63 -12.02 -21.92
CA THR A 373 46.73 -12.99 -21.80
C THR A 373 47.43 -12.76 -20.46
N LEU A 374 47.56 -13.82 -19.66
CA LEU A 374 48.15 -13.75 -18.32
C LEU A 374 49.59 -14.30 -18.36
N ALA A 375 50.54 -13.51 -17.87
CA ALA A 375 51.91 -13.98 -17.65
C ALA A 375 52.01 -14.65 -16.27
N ALA A 376 52.64 -15.83 -16.20
CA ALA A 376 52.75 -16.59 -14.96
C ALA A 376 53.58 -15.92 -13.85
N SER A 377 54.32 -14.84 -14.15
CA SER A 377 55.15 -14.10 -13.20
C SER A 377 54.38 -13.11 -12.32
N ASP A 378 53.18 -12.70 -12.72
CA ASP A 378 52.47 -11.55 -12.14
C ASP A 378 51.16 -11.96 -11.44
N VAL A 379 51.01 -13.26 -11.17
CA VAL A 379 49.75 -13.89 -10.78
C VAL A 379 49.88 -14.58 -9.42
N ASP A 380 49.00 -14.23 -8.49
CA ASP A 380 48.76 -14.98 -7.27
C ASP A 380 47.48 -15.81 -7.45
N MET A 381 47.60 -17.13 -7.42
CA MET A 381 46.46 -18.04 -7.53
C MET A 381 45.88 -18.37 -6.16
N HIS A 382 44.57 -18.16 -6.03
CA HIS A 382 43.82 -18.38 -4.81
C HIS A 382 42.87 -19.57 -4.97
N GLY A 383 42.88 -20.44 -3.96
CA GLY A 383 41.97 -21.58 -3.87
C GLY A 383 40.60 -21.22 -3.28
N PRO A 384 39.67 -22.18 -3.21
CA PRO A 384 38.36 -21.99 -2.59
C PRO A 384 38.49 -21.65 -1.09
N ASN A 385 37.57 -20.83 -0.58
CA ASN A 385 37.47 -20.37 0.81
C ASN A 385 38.56 -19.41 1.28
N LEU A 386 39.35 -18.83 0.37
CA LEU A 386 40.31 -17.77 0.71
C LEU A 386 39.65 -16.38 0.64
N VAL A 387 39.95 -15.55 1.63
CA VAL A 387 39.62 -14.12 1.63
C VAL A 387 40.85 -13.35 1.18
N VAL A 388 40.73 -12.60 0.09
CA VAL A 388 41.76 -11.65 -0.34
C VAL A 388 41.36 -10.27 0.15
N ARG A 389 42.24 -9.66 0.93
CA ARG A 389 42.07 -8.32 1.47
C ARG A 389 43.15 -7.42 0.87
N LEU A 390 42.70 -6.36 0.22
CA LEU A 390 43.57 -5.29 -0.27
C LEU A 390 43.44 -4.11 0.66
N ASP A 391 44.52 -3.84 1.38
CA ASP A 391 44.70 -2.72 2.28
C ASP A 391 45.91 -1.88 1.84
N ASN A 392 46.01 -0.67 2.39
CA ASN A 392 47.03 0.34 2.13
C ASN A 392 48.50 -0.06 2.48
N GLN A 393 48.81 -1.34 2.67
CA GLN A 393 50.14 -1.80 3.13
C GLN A 393 51.10 -2.23 2.01
N ASN A 394 50.62 -2.46 0.79
CA ASN A 394 51.45 -2.88 -0.34
C ASN A 394 51.51 -1.78 -1.41
N GLU A 395 52.32 -0.73 -1.18
CA GLU A 395 52.64 0.23 -2.24
C GLU A 395 53.40 -0.50 -3.37
N HIS A 396 52.96 -0.31 -4.62
CA HIS A 396 53.62 -0.77 -5.86
C HIS A 396 53.48 -2.25 -6.30
N SER A 397 52.47 -3.01 -5.84
CA SER A 397 52.19 -4.34 -6.40
C SER A 397 51.12 -4.32 -7.49
N LEU A 398 51.51 -4.42 -8.77
CA LEU A 398 50.59 -4.63 -9.91
C LEU A 398 50.14 -6.10 -10.04
N ARG A 399 49.89 -6.77 -8.92
CA ARG A 399 49.60 -8.21 -8.92
C ARG A 399 48.18 -8.48 -9.41
N LYS A 400 48.01 -9.64 -10.03
CA LYS A 400 46.71 -10.16 -10.48
C LYS A 400 46.33 -11.33 -9.60
N ASN A 401 45.31 -11.14 -8.78
CA ASN A 401 44.74 -12.18 -7.93
C ASN A 401 43.75 -13.00 -8.76
N ILE A 402 44.01 -14.30 -8.93
CA ILE A 402 43.14 -15.20 -9.69
C ILE A 402 42.41 -16.14 -8.76
N PHE A 403 41.08 -16.11 -8.84
CA PHE A 403 40.20 -17.06 -8.17
C PHE A 403 39.79 -18.12 -9.18
N LYS A 404 40.25 -19.35 -8.97
CA LYS A 404 39.79 -20.49 -9.78
C LYS A 404 38.39 -20.88 -9.34
N LEU A 405 37.46 -20.94 -10.29
CA LEU A 405 36.07 -21.30 -9.98
C LEU A 405 35.93 -22.82 -9.82
N GLU A 406 35.16 -23.22 -8.82
CA GLU A 406 34.73 -24.60 -8.60
C GLU A 406 33.20 -24.68 -8.78
N PRO A 407 32.64 -25.85 -9.13
CA PRO A 407 31.20 -26.03 -9.18
C PRO A 407 30.56 -25.67 -7.84
N ASP A 408 29.38 -25.04 -7.86
CA ASP A 408 28.66 -24.58 -6.66
C ASP A 408 29.40 -23.52 -5.83
N ALA A 409 30.34 -22.78 -6.43
CA ALA A 409 31.00 -21.64 -5.78
C ALA A 409 30.15 -20.36 -5.86
N THR A 410 30.33 -19.49 -4.88
CA THR A 410 29.74 -18.15 -4.77
C THR A 410 30.85 -17.15 -4.58
N PHE A 411 30.79 -16.02 -5.29
CA PHE A 411 31.78 -14.96 -5.19
C PHE A 411 31.17 -13.72 -4.57
N HIS A 412 31.84 -13.20 -3.55
CA HIS A 412 31.45 -11.99 -2.85
C HIS A 412 32.56 -10.96 -2.95
N PHE A 413 32.20 -9.73 -3.25
CA PHE A 413 33.10 -8.60 -3.31
C PHE A 413 32.48 -7.39 -2.61
N LEU A 414 33.29 -6.68 -1.82
CA LEU A 414 32.92 -5.43 -1.17
C LEU A 414 34.10 -4.47 -1.20
N SER A 415 33.87 -3.24 -1.63
CA SER A 415 34.86 -2.17 -1.64
C SER A 415 34.29 -0.85 -1.13
N SER A 416 35.18 -0.06 -0.54
CA SER A 416 34.94 1.32 -0.14
C SER A 416 34.83 2.31 -1.31
N HIS A 417 35.36 1.97 -2.49
CA HIS A 417 35.41 2.85 -3.66
C HIS A 417 34.91 2.12 -4.91
N ARG A 418 34.48 2.89 -5.91
CA ARG A 418 34.06 2.34 -7.20
C ARG A 418 35.28 1.73 -7.91
N LEU A 419 35.10 0.57 -8.53
CA LEU A 419 36.13 -0.02 -9.38
C LEU A 419 36.40 0.84 -10.62
N THR A 420 37.55 0.65 -11.24
CA THR A 420 37.89 1.19 -12.57
C THR A 420 37.61 0.15 -13.65
N THR A 421 37.45 0.62 -14.88
CA THR A 421 37.36 -0.28 -16.05
C THR A 421 38.69 -0.99 -16.27
N TRP A 422 38.66 -2.11 -17.00
CA TRP A 422 39.89 -2.80 -17.36
C TRP A 422 40.85 -1.91 -18.15
N GLU A 423 40.34 -1.16 -19.13
CA GLU A 423 41.15 -0.30 -20.02
C GLU A 423 41.96 0.75 -19.24
N GLU A 424 41.32 1.37 -18.24
CA GLU A 424 41.97 2.31 -17.33
C GLU A 424 43.02 1.61 -16.47
N SER A 425 42.69 0.46 -15.88
CA SER A 425 43.62 -0.30 -15.04
C SER A 425 44.84 -0.84 -15.79
N ALA A 426 44.69 -1.14 -17.09
CA ALA A 426 45.77 -1.66 -17.92
C ALA A 426 46.75 -0.57 -18.40
N THR A 427 46.33 0.71 -18.39
CA THR A 427 47.07 1.82 -19.01
C THR A 427 47.50 2.90 -18.02
N ALA A 428 46.84 3.03 -16.86
CA ALA A 428 47.10 4.06 -15.86
C ALA A 428 47.45 3.47 -14.49
N GLU A 429 48.20 4.24 -13.69
CA GLU A 429 48.41 3.98 -12.26
C GLU A 429 47.08 4.22 -11.51
N THR A 430 46.18 3.24 -11.50
CA THR A 430 44.84 3.40 -10.93
C THR A 430 44.83 3.31 -9.41
N GLU A 431 43.90 4.06 -8.81
CA GLU A 431 43.70 4.09 -7.35
C GLU A 431 42.76 2.98 -6.85
N THR A 432 42.08 2.28 -7.75
CA THR A 432 41.11 1.22 -7.43
C THR A 432 41.30 -0.02 -8.31
N SER A 433 40.72 -1.14 -7.85
CA SER A 433 40.80 -2.44 -8.52
C SER A 433 39.92 -2.54 -9.77
N SER A 434 40.22 -3.51 -10.63
CA SER A 434 39.30 -3.99 -11.68
C SER A 434 38.98 -5.48 -11.45
N LEU A 435 37.78 -5.89 -11.87
CA LEU A 435 37.29 -7.27 -11.75
C LEU A 435 36.87 -7.79 -13.13
N LEU A 436 37.39 -8.95 -13.49
CA LEU A 436 37.11 -9.63 -14.75
C LEU A 436 36.60 -11.03 -14.50
N LEU A 437 35.56 -11.44 -15.24
CA LEU A 437 35.03 -12.80 -15.23
C LEU A 437 35.40 -13.50 -16.54
N CYS A 438 36.29 -14.48 -16.48
CA CYS A 438 36.99 -15.00 -17.66
C CYS A 438 36.64 -16.46 -17.97
N ARG A 439 36.59 -16.76 -19.27
CA ARG A 439 36.55 -18.13 -19.80
C ARG A 439 37.62 -18.31 -20.88
N ASN A 440 38.04 -19.54 -21.10
CA ASN A 440 39.01 -19.87 -22.13
C ASN A 440 38.46 -19.53 -23.54
N ALA A 441 39.21 -18.80 -24.36
CA ALA A 441 38.75 -18.37 -25.68
C ALA A 441 38.59 -19.53 -26.69
N ASN A 442 39.24 -20.67 -26.42
CA ASN A 442 39.33 -21.82 -27.33
C ASN A 442 38.29 -22.94 -27.06
N GLU A 443 37.21 -22.67 -26.31
CA GLU A 443 36.17 -23.66 -26.00
C GLU A 443 35.38 -24.13 -27.24
N GLY A 444 35.93 -25.15 -27.90
CA GLY A 444 35.27 -26.00 -28.90
C GLY A 444 35.80 -27.44 -28.91
N ARG A 445 36.68 -27.82 -27.97
CA ARG A 445 37.25 -29.17 -27.87
C ARG A 445 37.27 -29.62 -26.42
N GLU A 446 36.36 -30.52 -26.06
CA GLU A 446 36.32 -31.16 -24.75
C GLU A 446 37.69 -31.81 -24.43
N GLY A 447 38.27 -31.47 -23.27
CA GLY A 447 39.36 -32.23 -22.65
C GLY A 447 40.72 -31.55 -22.44
N GLU A 448 40.91 -30.25 -22.74
CA GLU A 448 42.18 -29.57 -22.44
C GLU A 448 42.28 -29.10 -20.98
N ARG A 449 43.45 -29.35 -20.36
CA ARG A 449 43.77 -28.91 -18.99
C ARG A 449 43.83 -27.38 -18.91
N PHE A 450 43.34 -26.81 -17.80
CA PHE A 450 43.43 -25.38 -17.48
C PHE A 450 44.85 -24.83 -17.73
N ASN A 451 44.98 -23.91 -18.69
CA ASN A 451 46.24 -23.29 -19.07
C ASN A 451 46.16 -21.77 -18.83
N ILE A 452 46.92 -21.29 -17.85
CA ILE A 452 46.92 -19.87 -17.43
C ILE A 452 47.42 -18.97 -18.56
N SER A 453 48.42 -19.42 -19.33
CA SER A 453 49.04 -18.66 -20.41
C SER A 453 48.26 -18.65 -21.73
N ALA A 454 47.06 -19.25 -21.76
CA ALA A 454 46.17 -19.19 -22.91
C ALA A 454 45.50 -17.82 -23.03
N GLU A 455 44.92 -17.55 -24.20
CA GLU A 455 44.08 -16.37 -24.41
C GLU A 455 42.70 -16.60 -23.78
N HIS A 456 42.27 -15.67 -22.92
CA HIS A 456 41.00 -15.73 -22.23
C HIS A 456 40.07 -14.63 -22.71
N ARG A 457 38.79 -14.96 -22.85
CA ARG A 457 37.73 -13.97 -23.09
C ARG A 457 37.10 -13.61 -21.75
N CYS A 458 37.26 -12.36 -21.34
CA CYS A 458 36.87 -11.85 -20.04
C CYS A 458 35.76 -10.82 -20.16
N LEU A 459 34.73 -10.95 -19.34
CA LEU A 459 33.69 -9.95 -19.13
C LEU A 459 34.15 -8.95 -18.08
N ASP A 460 34.14 -7.65 -18.39
CA ASP A 460 34.37 -6.61 -17.39
C ASP A 460 33.15 -6.48 -16.45
N LEU A 461 33.40 -6.59 -15.15
CA LEU A 461 32.36 -6.53 -14.12
C LEU A 461 32.04 -5.11 -13.64
N TYR A 462 32.73 -4.08 -14.15
CA TYR A 462 32.54 -2.67 -13.76
C TYR A 462 31.07 -2.22 -13.75
N SER A 463 30.30 -2.57 -14.79
CA SER A 463 28.89 -2.18 -14.93
C SER A 463 27.93 -2.98 -14.04
N TYR A 464 28.37 -4.08 -13.42
CA TYR A 464 27.52 -4.98 -12.63
C TYR A 464 27.68 -4.77 -11.13
N ILE A 465 28.59 -3.90 -10.71
CA ILE A 465 28.83 -3.59 -9.30
C ILE A 465 27.74 -2.66 -8.78
N ARG A 466 27.24 -2.97 -7.58
CA ARG A 466 26.05 -2.34 -7.01
C ARG A 466 26.43 -1.49 -5.80
N GLN A 467 25.78 -0.34 -5.67
CA GLN A 467 25.94 0.52 -4.50
C GLN A 467 25.15 -0.05 -3.32
N VAL A 468 25.77 -0.05 -2.14
CA VAL A 468 25.13 -0.40 -0.87
C VAL A 468 25.44 0.66 0.20
N PRO A 469 24.58 0.84 1.21
CA PRO A 469 24.82 1.84 2.24
C PRO A 469 26.17 1.64 2.94
N ARG A 470 26.85 2.75 3.20
CA ARG A 470 28.11 2.71 3.94
C ARG A 470 27.85 2.41 5.40
N SER A 471 28.37 1.29 5.88
CA SER A 471 28.33 0.89 7.28
C SER A 471 29.72 0.99 7.89
N SER A 472 30.01 2.12 8.52
CA SER A 472 31.27 2.40 9.19
C SER A 472 31.04 3.30 10.41
N LYS A 473 32.01 3.33 11.34
CA LYS A 473 31.91 4.10 12.59
C LYS A 473 31.69 5.60 12.38
N ASP A 474 32.01 6.14 11.20
CA ASP A 474 31.84 7.55 10.83
C ASP A 474 30.49 7.87 10.14
N VAL A 475 29.62 6.88 9.98
CA VAL A 475 28.26 7.05 9.44
C VAL A 475 27.27 6.68 10.52
N GLU A 476 26.34 7.58 10.87
CA GLU A 476 25.28 7.27 11.84
C GLU A 476 23.96 6.94 11.15
N ARG A 477 23.66 7.60 10.03
CA ARG A 477 22.40 7.47 9.29
C ARG A 477 22.62 6.94 7.88
N ILE A 478 21.62 6.23 7.36
CA ILE A 478 21.70 5.66 6.01
C ILE A 478 21.80 6.78 4.98
N MET A 479 21.07 7.88 5.19
CA MET A 479 21.10 9.04 4.32
C MET A 479 22.48 9.65 4.12
N ASP A 480 23.41 9.53 5.08
CA ASP A 480 24.75 10.14 4.97
C ASP A 480 25.56 9.55 3.80
N SER A 481 25.19 8.35 3.35
CA SER A 481 25.79 7.64 2.21
C SER A 481 24.92 7.57 0.95
N SER A 482 23.71 8.14 1.00
CA SER A 482 22.76 8.21 -0.12
C SER A 482 23.08 9.38 -1.07
N PHE A 483 22.27 9.61 -2.11
CA PHE A 483 22.47 10.76 -3.02
C PHE A 483 22.48 12.10 -2.27
N ASP A 484 23.50 12.93 -2.53
CA ASP A 484 23.84 14.17 -1.80
C ASP A 484 24.14 13.94 -0.29
N GLY A 485 24.61 12.75 0.05
CA GLY A 485 25.22 12.44 1.33
C GLY A 485 26.65 12.99 1.43
N GLU A 486 27.15 13.15 2.66
CA GLU A 486 28.51 13.60 2.93
C GLU A 486 29.56 12.51 2.65
N LYS A 487 29.12 11.25 2.59
CA LYS A 487 29.98 10.08 2.44
C LYS A 487 29.59 9.30 1.19
N ASN A 488 30.59 8.68 0.56
CA ASN A 488 30.33 7.77 -0.56
C ASN A 488 29.75 6.44 -0.05
N PRO A 489 28.87 5.79 -0.82
CA PRO A 489 28.40 4.44 -0.51
C PRO A 489 29.50 3.40 -0.69
N PHE A 490 29.24 2.19 -0.20
CA PHE A 490 30.06 1.03 -0.54
C PHE A 490 29.64 0.42 -1.87
N TYR A 491 30.52 -0.37 -2.46
CA TYR A 491 30.34 -1.03 -3.75
C TYR A 491 30.47 -2.54 -3.56
N ALA A 492 29.41 -3.27 -3.85
CA ALA A 492 29.31 -4.70 -3.62
C ALA A 492 28.93 -5.47 -4.89
N LEU A 493 29.41 -6.70 -4.99
CA LEU A 493 29.04 -7.64 -6.04
C LEU A 493 28.87 -9.02 -5.41
N LYS A 494 27.81 -9.72 -5.83
CA LYS A 494 27.52 -11.09 -5.44
C LYS A 494 27.21 -11.87 -6.71
N LEU A 495 27.97 -12.94 -6.95
CA LEU A 495 27.75 -13.84 -8.08
C LEU A 495 27.39 -15.23 -7.55
N GLU A 496 26.21 -15.69 -7.94
CA GLU A 496 25.67 -17.01 -7.60
C GLU A 496 26.20 -18.09 -8.56
N PRO A 497 26.12 -19.39 -8.20
CA PRO A 497 26.70 -20.47 -9.00
C PRO A 497 26.17 -20.51 -10.44
N GLN A 498 24.88 -20.19 -10.64
CA GLN A 498 24.23 -20.17 -11.95
C GLN A 498 24.92 -19.25 -12.99
N VAL A 499 25.61 -18.21 -12.51
CA VAL A 499 26.40 -17.30 -13.35
C VAL A 499 27.83 -17.80 -13.46
N LEU A 500 28.43 -18.20 -12.33
CA LEU A 500 29.84 -18.60 -12.24
C LEU A 500 30.15 -19.89 -13.00
N ASP A 501 29.21 -20.84 -13.05
CA ASP A 501 29.37 -22.14 -13.76
C ASP A 501 29.60 -21.97 -15.27
N LYS A 502 29.37 -20.77 -15.83
CA LYS A 502 29.61 -20.44 -17.25
C LYS A 502 31.04 -19.95 -17.54
N TYR A 503 31.88 -19.83 -16.52
CA TYR A 503 33.20 -19.23 -16.58
C TYR A 503 34.23 -20.05 -15.80
N ASP A 504 35.51 -19.85 -16.09
CA ASP A 504 36.61 -20.65 -15.51
C ASP A 504 37.26 -19.98 -14.30
N MET A 505 37.36 -18.64 -14.32
CA MET A 505 38.10 -17.90 -13.30
C MET A 505 37.62 -16.45 -13.16
N ILE A 506 37.88 -15.86 -11.99
CA ILE A 506 37.76 -14.42 -11.74
C ILE A 506 39.17 -13.86 -11.60
N VAL A 507 39.45 -12.77 -12.30
CA VAL A 507 40.72 -12.05 -12.21
C VAL A 507 40.47 -10.70 -11.54
N MET A 508 41.16 -10.44 -10.45
CA MET A 508 41.13 -9.18 -9.71
C MET A 508 42.48 -8.49 -9.82
N HIS A 509 42.47 -7.24 -10.30
CA HIS A 509 43.66 -6.41 -10.37
C HIS A 509 43.83 -5.59 -9.08
N GLU A 510 45.04 -5.56 -8.52
CA GLU A 510 45.36 -4.70 -7.38
C GLU A 510 45.54 -3.24 -7.82
N PRO A 511 45.11 -2.26 -6.99
CA PRO A 511 45.35 -0.86 -7.29
C PRO A 511 46.84 -0.55 -7.19
N PHE A 512 47.34 0.38 -8.02
CA PHE A 512 48.73 0.82 -7.96
C PHE A 512 49.04 1.63 -6.68
N LYS A 513 48.09 2.49 -6.28
CA LYS A 513 48.16 3.28 -5.05
C LYS A 513 46.77 3.46 -4.44
N ALA A 514 46.51 2.76 -3.34
CA ALA A 514 45.22 2.86 -2.65
C ALA A 514 45.15 4.12 -1.75
N PRO A 515 44.00 4.80 -1.65
CA PRO A 515 43.75 5.84 -0.65
C PRO A 515 43.90 5.32 0.79
N GLU A 516 44.25 6.19 1.75
CA GLU A 516 44.49 5.79 3.16
C GLU A 516 43.31 5.07 3.83
N SER A 517 42.08 5.33 3.39
CA SER A 517 40.85 4.70 3.90
C SER A 517 40.26 3.64 2.96
N HIS A 518 41.00 3.21 1.93
CA HIS A 518 40.52 2.24 0.96
C HIS A 518 40.66 0.81 1.48
N PHE A 519 39.60 0.05 1.34
CA PHE A 519 39.62 -1.41 1.43
C PHE A 519 38.86 -2.03 0.26
N ALA A 520 39.31 -3.22 -0.13
CA ALA A 520 38.58 -4.14 -1.00
C ALA A 520 38.73 -5.57 -0.46
N ILE A 521 37.61 -6.27 -0.32
CA ILE A 521 37.54 -7.64 0.18
C ILE A 521 36.87 -8.50 -0.88
N ALA A 522 37.56 -9.54 -1.32
CA ALA A 522 37.05 -10.54 -2.24
C ALA A 522 37.09 -11.92 -1.57
N GLN A 523 36.00 -12.68 -1.69
CA GLN A 523 35.90 -14.02 -1.10
C GLN A 523 35.19 -14.96 -2.07
N LEU A 524 35.79 -16.14 -2.27
CA LEU A 524 35.18 -17.27 -2.97
C LEU A 524 34.78 -18.34 -1.95
N THR A 525 33.49 -18.66 -1.83
CA THR A 525 32.96 -19.64 -0.85
C THR A 525 32.10 -20.71 -1.52
N SER A 526 32.07 -21.90 -0.94
CA SER A 526 31.08 -22.92 -1.33
C SER A 526 29.66 -22.50 -0.94
N ALA A 527 28.66 -22.79 -1.79
CA ALA A 527 27.25 -22.48 -1.56
C ALA A 527 26.71 -22.98 -0.21
N ASN A 528 27.24 -24.09 0.33
CA ASN A 528 26.81 -24.64 1.63
C ASN A 528 27.08 -23.70 2.82
N ASN A 529 28.02 -22.76 2.70
CA ASN A 529 28.38 -21.80 3.75
C ASN A 529 27.79 -20.40 3.50
N THR A 530 26.77 -20.29 2.65
CA THR A 530 26.11 -19.03 2.30
C THR A 530 24.75 -18.86 2.92
N ASN A 531 24.13 -19.94 3.38
CA ASN A 531 22.77 -19.90 3.90
C ASN A 531 22.59 -20.71 5.20
N ALA A 532 21.65 -20.27 6.03
CA ALA A 532 21.10 -21.07 7.11
C ALA A 532 19.60 -20.81 7.24
N THR A 533 18.85 -21.88 7.45
CA THR A 533 17.42 -21.78 7.78
C THR A 533 17.21 -21.90 9.29
N MET A 534 16.37 -21.02 9.83
CA MET A 534 15.86 -21.10 11.19
C MET A 534 14.63 -22.01 11.23
N GLU A 535 14.65 -23.05 12.06
CA GLU A 535 13.47 -23.91 12.28
C GLU A 535 12.43 -23.14 13.09
N SER A 536 11.46 -22.52 12.40
CA SER A 536 10.43 -21.73 13.04
C SER A 536 9.16 -21.66 12.22
N ASP A 537 8.05 -21.99 12.86
CA ASP A 537 6.71 -21.64 12.38
C ASP A 537 6.24 -20.35 13.06
N LEU A 538 5.29 -19.66 12.45
CA LEU A 538 4.71 -18.44 13.01
C LEU A 538 4.15 -18.63 14.43
N SER A 539 3.52 -19.78 14.69
CA SER A 539 3.02 -20.14 16.02
C SER A 539 4.15 -20.30 17.05
N GLY A 540 5.29 -20.86 16.64
CA GLY A 540 6.49 -20.96 17.47
C GLY A 540 7.06 -19.59 17.81
N LEU A 541 7.15 -18.70 16.82
CA LEU A 541 7.65 -17.32 16.97
C LEU A 541 6.80 -16.48 17.93
N LEU A 542 5.48 -16.71 18.00
CA LEU A 542 4.60 -16.01 18.93
C LEU A 542 4.77 -16.48 20.39
N LEU A 543 5.23 -17.71 20.61
CA LEU A 543 5.36 -18.30 21.94
C LEU A 543 6.76 -18.13 22.53
N LYS A 544 7.81 -18.23 21.72
CA LYS A 544 9.21 -18.24 22.17
C LYS A 544 10.14 -17.60 21.14
N ASP A 545 11.24 -17.05 21.64
CA ASP A 545 12.35 -16.57 20.81
C ASP A 545 13.04 -17.74 20.10
N VAL A 546 13.31 -17.57 18.81
CA VAL A 546 14.02 -18.56 17.98
C VAL A 546 15.50 -18.19 17.94
N LYS A 547 16.36 -19.19 18.14
CA LYS A 547 17.81 -18.99 18.20
C LYS A 547 18.50 -19.88 17.18
N LYS A 548 19.50 -19.34 16.49
CA LYS A 548 20.37 -20.09 15.57
C LYS A 548 21.81 -19.67 15.79
N THR A 549 22.69 -20.65 15.90
CA THR A 549 24.14 -20.43 15.91
C THR A 549 24.65 -20.45 14.48
N LEU A 550 25.42 -19.43 14.10
CA LEU A 550 26.02 -19.30 12.78
C LEU A 550 27.36 -20.05 12.72
N PRO A 551 27.72 -20.63 11.56
CA PRO A 551 29.01 -21.28 11.39
C PRO A 551 30.17 -20.27 11.49
N LYS A 552 31.35 -20.76 11.90
CA LYS A 552 32.59 -19.97 11.96
C LYS A 552 33.10 -19.63 10.56
N ASP A 553 33.06 -20.59 9.64
CA ASP A 553 33.49 -20.47 8.23
C ASP A 553 32.42 -19.87 7.32
N ARG A 554 31.62 -18.94 7.84
CA ARG A 554 30.56 -18.27 7.07
C ARG A 554 31.14 -17.37 5.98
N SER A 555 30.40 -17.24 4.89
CA SER A 555 30.64 -16.21 3.87
C SER A 555 30.46 -14.79 4.42
N MET A 556 31.05 -13.82 3.73
CA MET A 556 30.95 -12.39 4.04
C MET A 556 29.49 -11.92 4.02
N ALA A 557 28.70 -12.37 3.05
CA ALA A 557 27.27 -12.11 2.95
C ALA A 557 26.50 -13.40 3.21
N PHE A 558 26.16 -13.63 4.48
CA PHE A 558 25.53 -14.86 4.95
C PHE A 558 24.01 -14.70 5.07
N ASN A 559 23.24 -15.49 4.33
CA ASN A 559 21.78 -15.42 4.32
C ASN A 559 21.13 -16.28 5.41
N ILE A 560 20.27 -15.66 6.23
CA ILE A 560 19.49 -16.33 7.27
C ILE A 560 18.02 -16.31 6.85
N TYR A 561 17.46 -17.47 6.55
CA TYR A 561 16.06 -17.60 6.18
C TYR A 561 15.18 -17.91 7.40
N ILE A 562 14.15 -17.08 7.61
CA ILE A 562 13.17 -17.24 8.69
C ILE A 562 11.80 -17.58 8.09
N PRO A 563 11.45 -18.88 7.97
CA PRO A 563 10.21 -19.31 7.32
C PRO A 563 8.96 -18.88 8.08
N GLY A 564 9.00 -18.76 9.41
CA GLY A 564 7.85 -18.39 10.23
C GLY A 564 7.47 -16.90 10.19
N ALA A 565 8.30 -16.04 9.62
CA ALA A 565 8.12 -14.60 9.65
C ALA A 565 7.56 -14.09 8.31
N TRP A 566 6.26 -14.31 8.09
CA TRP A 566 5.61 -14.05 6.79
C TRP A 566 4.36 -13.14 6.89
N SER A 567 4.04 -12.62 8.07
CA SER A 567 2.85 -11.79 8.29
C SER A 567 3.17 -10.30 8.26
N SER A 568 2.52 -9.52 7.39
CA SER A 568 2.65 -8.05 7.37
C SER A 568 2.01 -7.35 8.58
N VAL A 569 1.28 -8.10 9.42
CA VAL A 569 0.57 -7.56 10.59
C VAL A 569 1.50 -7.49 11.82
N LEU A 570 2.60 -8.25 11.80
CA LEU A 570 3.55 -8.34 12.89
C LEU A 570 4.84 -7.60 12.54
N ALA A 571 5.39 -6.92 13.54
CA ALA A 571 6.78 -6.45 13.53
C ALA A 571 7.67 -7.49 14.22
N TYR A 572 8.94 -7.53 13.83
CA TYR A 572 9.91 -8.46 14.37
C TYR A 572 11.10 -7.72 14.95
N LYS A 573 11.93 -8.41 15.73
CA LYS A 573 13.22 -7.89 16.18
C LYS A 573 14.28 -8.98 16.16
N VAL A 574 15.49 -8.59 15.78
CA VAL A 574 16.66 -9.46 15.74
C VAL A 574 17.74 -8.93 16.69
N VAL A 575 18.39 -9.84 17.41
CA VAL A 575 19.52 -9.55 18.30
C VAL A 575 20.67 -10.48 17.94
N PHE A 576 21.85 -9.91 17.69
CA PHE A 576 23.08 -10.66 17.46
C PHE A 576 23.90 -10.67 18.75
N LYS A 577 24.37 -11.85 19.14
CA LYS A 577 25.27 -12.06 20.29
C LYS A 577 26.64 -12.53 19.80
N ASN A 578 27.68 -12.06 20.49
CA ASN A 578 29.10 -12.33 20.17
C ASN A 578 29.50 -11.80 18.78
N LEU A 579 28.92 -10.66 18.36
CA LEU A 579 29.34 -9.97 17.15
C LEU A 579 30.44 -8.96 17.53
N ASP A 580 31.71 -9.34 17.35
CA ASP A 580 32.87 -8.51 17.71
C ASP A 580 33.00 -7.26 16.82
N LEU A 581 33.50 -6.14 17.40
CA LEU A 581 33.50 -4.79 16.80
C LEU A 581 34.89 -4.13 16.76
N GLU A 582 35.95 -4.83 17.16
CA GLU A 582 37.31 -4.27 17.27
C GLU A 582 38.16 -4.57 16.03
N GLU A 583 38.69 -3.51 15.40
CA GLU A 583 39.65 -3.51 14.27
C GLU A 583 39.20 -4.10 12.91
N HIS A 584 38.06 -3.65 12.38
CA HIS A 584 37.55 -4.07 11.06
C HIS A 584 37.47 -2.94 10.02
N SER A 585 37.53 -3.32 8.73
CA SER A 585 37.40 -2.38 7.59
C SER A 585 36.00 -1.76 7.48
N PHE A 586 34.96 -2.49 7.92
CA PHE A 586 33.59 -1.99 7.98
C PHE A 586 32.83 -2.58 9.19
N THR A 587 31.77 -1.90 9.63
CA THR A 587 30.91 -2.40 10.72
C THR A 587 29.83 -3.32 10.14
N PRO A 588 29.48 -4.44 10.80
CA PRO A 588 28.47 -5.36 10.29
C PRO A 588 27.13 -4.67 9.99
N PHE A 589 26.50 -5.07 8.89
CA PHE A 589 25.20 -4.55 8.44
C PHE A 589 24.34 -5.66 7.87
N ILE A 590 23.04 -5.42 7.78
CA ILE A 590 22.07 -6.43 7.35
C ILE A 590 21.25 -5.89 6.18
N ARG A 591 21.05 -6.74 5.18
CA ARG A 591 20.00 -6.58 4.17
C ARG A 591 18.83 -7.48 4.53
N GLU A 592 17.69 -6.89 4.83
CA GLU A 592 16.41 -7.58 4.88
C GLU A 592 15.81 -7.59 3.48
N TRP A 593 15.47 -8.76 2.91
CA TRP A 593 14.98 -8.82 1.54
C TRP A 593 13.96 -9.95 1.27
N ARG A 594 13.19 -9.77 0.19
CA ARG A 594 12.19 -10.71 -0.34
C ARG A 594 12.06 -10.60 -1.87
N ASP A 595 11.75 -11.71 -2.53
CA ASP A 595 11.55 -11.76 -3.99
C ASP A 595 10.16 -11.25 -4.43
N ASP A 596 9.08 -11.54 -3.70
CA ASP A 596 7.74 -11.01 -4.00
C ASP A 596 7.27 -10.16 -2.80
N PRO A 597 7.14 -8.81 -2.94
CA PRO A 597 7.19 -7.98 -4.16
C PRO A 597 8.51 -7.17 -4.35
N TYR A 598 9.67 -7.83 -4.39
CA TYR A 598 11.02 -7.22 -4.44
C TYR A 598 11.25 -6.11 -3.40
N GLU A 599 11.12 -6.46 -2.12
CA GLU A 599 11.46 -5.56 -1.01
C GLU A 599 12.92 -5.77 -0.58
N SER A 600 13.66 -4.68 -0.40
CA SER A 600 14.96 -4.68 0.26
C SER A 600 15.06 -3.51 1.25
N LYS A 601 15.65 -3.75 2.42
CA LYS A 601 15.92 -2.77 3.47
C LYS A 601 17.31 -2.98 4.04
N TRP A 602 17.98 -1.90 4.41
CA TRP A 602 19.34 -1.94 4.91
C TRP A 602 19.43 -1.43 6.34
N TYR A 603 20.09 -2.18 7.21
CA TYR A 603 20.34 -1.80 8.60
C TYR A 603 21.85 -1.72 8.83
N ILE A 604 22.35 -0.50 9.00
CA ILE A 604 23.79 -0.23 9.21
C ILE A 604 24.16 -0.28 10.69
N ASN A 605 25.47 -0.43 10.98
CA ASN A 605 26.02 -0.36 12.33
C ASN A 605 25.37 -1.33 13.34
N ILE A 606 25.21 -2.60 12.97
CA ILE A 606 24.65 -3.61 13.86
C ILE A 606 25.59 -3.82 15.04
N ARG A 607 25.05 -3.68 16.26
CA ARG A 607 25.81 -3.78 17.51
C ARG A 607 25.48 -5.07 18.25
N ASN A 608 26.47 -5.59 18.96
CA ASN A 608 26.29 -6.72 19.86
C ASN A 608 25.24 -6.41 20.94
N ASP A 609 24.33 -7.35 21.20
CA ASP A 609 23.24 -7.27 22.18
C ASP A 609 22.22 -6.12 22.00
N LYS A 610 22.28 -5.36 20.89
CA LYS A 610 21.26 -4.35 20.56
C LYS A 610 20.16 -4.95 19.70
N ALA A 611 18.90 -4.74 20.09
CA ALA A 611 17.77 -5.14 19.27
C ALA A 611 17.64 -4.23 18.03
N THR A 612 17.55 -4.86 16.86
CA THR A 612 17.21 -4.21 15.60
C THR A 612 15.77 -4.56 15.27
N HIS A 613 14.92 -3.53 15.15
CA HIS A 613 13.51 -3.69 14.83
C HIS A 613 13.34 -3.85 13.32
N LEU A 614 12.54 -4.82 12.91
CA LEU A 614 12.30 -5.19 11.52
C LEU A 614 10.80 -5.08 11.21
N SER A 615 10.48 -4.56 10.04
CA SER A 615 9.10 -4.46 9.55
C SER A 615 9.02 -4.94 8.11
N VAL A 616 7.97 -5.71 7.81
CA VAL A 616 7.96 -6.57 6.63
C VAL A 616 6.68 -6.36 5.85
N HIS A 617 6.79 -6.32 4.52
CA HIS A 617 5.64 -6.40 3.61
C HIS A 617 5.63 -7.79 2.95
N ALA A 618 4.77 -8.65 3.50
CA ALA A 618 4.60 -10.05 3.14
C ALA A 618 3.12 -10.38 2.89
N VAL A 619 2.60 -11.47 3.47
CA VAL A 619 1.17 -11.79 3.39
C VAL A 619 0.41 -10.77 4.23
N ALA A 620 -0.37 -9.94 3.55
CA ALA A 620 -1.20 -8.93 4.17
C ALA A 620 -2.69 -9.25 4.05
N PRO A 621 -3.51 -8.74 4.99
CA PRO A 621 -4.96 -8.85 4.89
C PRO A 621 -5.49 -8.21 3.61
N TYR A 622 -6.40 -8.92 2.95
CA TYR A 622 -7.13 -8.45 1.76
C TYR A 622 -6.28 -8.23 0.50
N THR A 623 -5.05 -8.74 0.46
CA THR A 623 -4.19 -8.73 -0.72
C THR A 623 -3.98 -10.14 -1.26
N PRO A 624 -3.83 -10.31 -2.58
CA PRO A 624 -3.48 -11.61 -3.16
C PRO A 624 -2.03 -11.97 -2.82
N PHE A 625 -1.77 -13.25 -2.58
CA PHE A 625 -0.43 -13.78 -2.32
C PHE A 625 -0.26 -15.16 -2.96
N GLN A 626 0.98 -15.52 -3.29
CA GLN A 626 1.28 -16.79 -3.96
C GLN A 626 1.11 -17.99 -3.02
N ASN A 627 0.56 -19.10 -3.51
CA ASN A 627 0.24 -20.30 -2.74
C ASN A 627 1.48 -21.09 -2.26
N THR A 628 2.64 -20.87 -2.88
CA THR A 628 3.90 -21.55 -2.57
C THR A 628 4.49 -21.05 -1.26
N ARG A 629 4.21 -21.77 -0.16
CA ARG A 629 4.69 -21.45 1.20
C ARG A 629 6.21 -21.40 1.36
N THR A 630 6.98 -21.97 0.43
CA THR A 630 8.45 -22.10 0.54
C THR A 630 9.20 -20.77 0.43
N GLN A 631 8.57 -19.70 -0.06
CA GLN A 631 9.20 -18.38 -0.26
C GLN A 631 8.52 -17.23 0.52
N GLN A 632 7.63 -17.56 1.47
CA GLN A 632 6.85 -16.53 2.18
C GLN A 632 7.58 -15.91 3.38
N GLY A 633 8.68 -16.50 3.86
CA GLY A 633 9.45 -15.98 5.00
C GLY A 633 10.29 -14.73 4.66
N ILE A 634 11.13 -14.31 5.62
CA ILE A 634 12.09 -13.21 5.44
C ILE A 634 13.49 -13.77 5.28
N ASN A 635 14.29 -13.11 4.43
CA ASN A 635 15.72 -13.32 4.36
C ASN A 635 16.45 -12.16 5.04
N LEU A 636 17.35 -12.50 5.97
CA LEU A 636 18.28 -11.56 6.59
C LEU A 636 19.70 -11.91 6.13
N GLU A 637 20.25 -11.12 5.22
CA GLU A 637 21.61 -11.29 4.74
C GLU A 637 22.56 -10.44 5.61
N LEU A 638 23.33 -11.12 6.45
CA LEU A 638 24.33 -10.50 7.32
C LEU A 638 25.62 -10.29 6.54
N TRP A 639 26.03 -9.02 6.41
CA TRP A 639 27.32 -8.62 5.86
C TRP A 639 28.30 -8.39 7.00
N ALA A 640 29.32 -9.24 7.10
CA ALA A 640 30.37 -9.16 8.12
C ALA A 640 31.68 -9.76 7.60
N GLU A 641 32.82 -9.23 8.04
CA GLU A 641 34.14 -9.69 7.58
C GLU A 641 34.36 -11.20 7.93
N PRO A 642 34.78 -12.06 6.99
CA PRO A 642 35.00 -13.48 7.28
C PRO A 642 36.27 -13.71 8.12
N GLY A 643 36.27 -14.72 8.99
CA GLY A 643 37.46 -15.06 9.80
C GLY A 643 37.45 -14.52 11.24
N PHE A 644 36.28 -14.54 11.90
CA PHE A 644 36.02 -14.23 13.32
C PHE A 644 36.78 -15.10 14.37
N SER A 645 37.98 -15.59 14.06
CA SER A 645 38.84 -16.33 14.98
C SER A 645 40.02 -15.45 15.37
N SER A 646 39.91 -14.76 16.51
CA SER A 646 41.13 -14.45 17.26
C SER A 646 41.91 -15.75 17.46
N LYS A 647 43.24 -15.70 17.46
CA LYS A 647 44.10 -16.87 17.77
C LYS A 647 43.88 -17.44 19.19
N ASP A 648 42.98 -16.85 19.98
CA ASP A 648 42.50 -17.41 21.25
C ASP A 648 41.22 -18.22 21.03
N ASP A 649 41.25 -19.46 21.53
CA ASP A 649 40.26 -20.54 21.44
C ASP A 649 38.91 -20.23 22.17
N SER A 650 38.60 -18.95 22.38
CA SER A 650 37.46 -18.46 23.18
C SER A 650 36.48 -17.55 22.42
N SER A 651 36.61 -17.40 21.10
CA SER A 651 35.61 -16.71 20.28
C SER A 651 34.31 -17.53 20.25
N LYS A 652 33.33 -17.13 21.06
CA LYS A 652 32.00 -17.76 21.14
C LYS A 652 31.29 -17.62 19.78
N ASP A 653 30.62 -18.69 19.33
CA ASP A 653 29.86 -18.65 18.07
C ASP A 653 28.83 -17.50 18.06
N VAL A 654 28.63 -16.88 16.89
CA VAL A 654 27.63 -15.83 16.72
C VAL A 654 26.26 -16.45 16.83
N VAL A 655 25.45 -15.97 17.78
CA VAL A 655 24.09 -16.46 17.99
C VAL A 655 23.12 -15.37 17.58
N VAL A 656 22.20 -15.73 16.69
CA VAL A 656 21.12 -14.86 16.23
C VAL A 656 19.85 -15.24 16.98
N ILE A 657 19.22 -14.25 17.61
CA ILE A 657 17.95 -14.39 18.31
C ILE A 657 16.90 -13.59 17.55
N PHE A 658 15.84 -14.26 17.11
CA PHE A 658 14.74 -13.66 16.37
C PHE A 658 13.44 -13.82 17.15
N SER A 659 12.65 -12.74 17.26
CA SER A 659 11.43 -12.71 18.07
C SER A 659 10.42 -11.69 17.54
N VAL A 660 9.15 -11.82 17.94
CA VAL A 660 8.08 -10.87 17.58
C VAL A 660 8.17 -9.61 18.44
N ASP A 661 8.09 -8.44 17.81
CA ASP A 661 7.96 -7.15 18.49
C ASP A 661 6.47 -6.80 18.64
N PHE A 662 5.88 -7.19 19.77
CA PHE A 662 4.47 -6.91 20.06
C PHE A 662 4.15 -5.42 20.10
N TRP A 663 5.08 -4.57 20.58
CA TRP A 663 4.83 -3.13 20.67
C TRP A 663 4.85 -2.49 19.28
N GLY A 664 5.86 -2.84 18.47
CA GLY A 664 5.96 -2.43 17.06
C GLY A 664 4.81 -2.98 16.20
N SER A 665 4.24 -4.13 16.55
CA SER A 665 3.10 -4.71 15.83
C SER A 665 1.80 -3.91 16.02
N LEU A 666 1.59 -3.27 17.19
CA LEU A 666 0.34 -2.54 17.47
C LEU A 666 0.09 -1.38 16.50
N LYS A 667 1.13 -0.62 16.11
CA LYS A 667 0.99 0.48 15.15
C LYS A 667 0.57 -0.01 13.76
N LEU A 668 0.98 -1.21 13.36
CA LEU A 668 0.67 -1.80 12.05
C LEU A 668 -0.82 -2.17 11.87
N LEU A 669 -1.57 -2.29 12.97
CA LEU A 669 -2.99 -2.63 12.96
C LEU A 669 -3.89 -1.48 12.52
N VAL A 670 -3.48 -0.23 12.76
CA VAL A 670 -4.35 0.96 12.61
C VAL A 670 -4.80 1.11 11.15
N LEU A 671 -3.86 1.14 10.21
CA LEU A 671 -4.16 1.41 8.81
C LEU A 671 -4.96 0.26 8.16
N ARG A 672 -4.62 -0.99 8.48
CA ARG A 672 -5.22 -2.21 7.90
C ARG A 672 -6.62 -2.49 8.45
N TYR A 673 -6.90 -2.15 9.70
CA TYR A 673 -8.16 -2.49 10.38
C TYR A 673 -9.07 -1.29 10.74
N ARG A 674 -8.79 -0.08 10.22
CA ARG A 674 -9.64 1.10 10.45
C ARG A 674 -11.12 0.88 10.09
N LEU A 675 -11.39 0.17 9.00
CA LEU A 675 -12.76 -0.17 8.57
C LEU A 675 -13.39 -1.26 9.45
N ALA A 676 -12.57 -2.17 9.99
CA ALA A 676 -13.05 -3.18 10.92
C ALA A 676 -13.59 -2.55 12.21
N VAL A 677 -12.98 -1.46 12.71
CA VAL A 677 -13.49 -0.72 13.87
C VAL A 677 -14.93 -0.23 13.64
N VAL A 678 -15.21 0.34 12.46
CA VAL A 678 -16.56 0.82 12.10
C VAL A 678 -17.55 -0.35 12.08
N ALA A 679 -17.21 -1.44 11.37
CA ALA A 679 -18.07 -2.61 11.24
C ALA A 679 -18.34 -3.31 12.59
N HIS A 680 -17.32 -3.49 13.43
CA HIS A 680 -17.46 -4.12 14.73
C HIS A 680 -18.23 -3.24 15.70
N CYS A 681 -18.04 -1.92 15.67
CA CYS A 681 -18.81 -1.02 16.52
C CYS A 681 -20.30 -0.99 16.14
N LEU A 682 -20.61 -1.04 14.84
CA LEU A 682 -21.99 -1.21 14.36
C LEU A 682 -22.58 -2.54 14.82
N ALA A 683 -21.83 -3.64 14.71
CA ALA A 683 -22.26 -4.96 15.15
C ALA A 683 -22.57 -4.99 16.66
N VAL A 684 -21.72 -4.37 17.48
CA VAL A 684 -21.94 -4.22 18.93
C VAL A 684 -23.20 -3.40 19.20
N SER A 685 -23.38 -2.25 18.54
CA SER A 685 -24.59 -1.42 18.67
C SER A 685 -25.87 -2.19 18.30
N LEU A 686 -25.84 -2.96 17.22
CA LEU A 686 -26.97 -3.80 16.79
C LEU A 686 -27.23 -4.94 17.79
N LEU A 687 -26.19 -5.59 18.32
CA LEU A 687 -26.34 -6.65 19.31
C LEU A 687 -26.97 -6.12 20.61
N ILE A 688 -26.57 -4.91 21.04
CA ILE A 688 -27.18 -4.20 22.17
C ILE A 688 -28.67 -3.94 21.87
N PHE A 689 -28.97 -3.42 20.68
CA PHE A 689 -30.34 -3.16 20.25
C PHE A 689 -31.21 -4.43 20.23
N VAL A 690 -30.65 -5.58 19.82
CA VAL A 690 -31.34 -6.88 19.86
C VAL A 690 -31.67 -7.27 21.30
N PHE A 691 -30.73 -7.22 22.24
CA PHE A 691 -31.00 -7.55 23.64
C PHE A 691 -32.04 -6.61 24.28
N GLN A 692 -31.97 -5.31 23.97
CA GLN A 692 -32.98 -4.35 24.43
C GLN A 692 -34.37 -4.65 23.84
N SER A 693 -34.44 -5.01 22.56
CA SER A 693 -35.68 -5.36 21.86
C SER A 693 -36.30 -6.64 22.39
N LEU A 694 -35.50 -7.68 22.65
CA LEU A 694 -35.93 -8.93 23.29
C LEU A 694 -36.53 -8.65 24.67
N LYS A 695 -35.90 -7.78 25.47
CA LYS A 695 -36.43 -7.43 26.80
C LYS A 695 -37.72 -6.60 26.72
N TYR A 696 -37.81 -5.70 25.74
CA TYR A 696 -39.02 -4.94 25.48
C TYR A 696 -40.18 -5.85 25.06
N TYR A 697 -39.94 -6.84 24.21
CA TYR A 697 -40.95 -7.81 23.81
C TYR A 697 -41.56 -8.55 25.01
N GLU A 698 -40.74 -8.95 25.98
CA GLU A 698 -41.22 -9.65 27.19
C GLU A 698 -41.91 -8.74 28.21
N THR A 699 -41.39 -7.53 28.41
CA THR A 699 -41.76 -6.69 29.59
C THR A 699 -42.49 -5.39 29.24
N GLY A 700 -42.53 -5.03 27.96
CA GLY A 700 -43.04 -3.74 27.49
C GLY A 700 -42.18 -2.53 27.87
N LYS A 701 -41.05 -2.72 28.58
CA LYS A 701 -40.12 -1.65 28.98
C LYS A 701 -38.80 -1.78 28.24
N PHE A 702 -38.46 -0.75 27.45
CA PHE A 702 -37.19 -0.72 26.72
C PHE A 702 -36.05 -0.27 27.66
N PRO A 703 -35.08 -1.14 27.97
CA PRO A 703 -34.04 -0.86 28.94
C PRO A 703 -32.96 0.06 28.36
N ASP A 704 -32.08 0.59 29.21
CA ASP A 704 -30.99 1.47 28.80
C ASP A 704 -29.89 0.72 28.03
N HIS A 705 -29.00 1.46 27.37
CA HIS A 705 -27.90 0.87 26.58
C HIS A 705 -26.93 0.06 27.46
N MET A 706 -26.77 0.46 28.73
CA MET A 706 -25.97 -0.25 29.71
C MET A 706 -26.50 -1.64 30.04
N TYR A 707 -27.82 -1.84 30.04
CA TYR A 707 -28.40 -3.17 30.18
C TYR A 707 -27.97 -4.10 29.04
N GLY A 708 -28.06 -3.65 27.79
CA GLY A 708 -27.67 -4.47 26.64
C GLY A 708 -26.17 -4.78 26.63
N LEU A 709 -25.31 -3.81 26.98
CA LEU A 709 -23.88 -4.07 27.22
C LEU A 709 -23.67 -5.11 28.34
N GLY A 710 -24.44 -5.04 29.42
CA GLY A 710 -24.40 -6.01 30.52
C GLY A 710 -24.79 -7.42 30.11
N CYS A 711 -25.75 -7.56 29.19
CA CYS A 711 -26.12 -8.85 28.61
C CYS A 711 -24.98 -9.45 27.78
N ILE A 712 -24.32 -8.63 26.95
CA ILE A 712 -23.17 -9.05 26.12
C ILE A 712 -21.97 -9.42 26.99
N CYS A 713 -21.66 -8.60 28.00
CA CYS A 713 -20.53 -8.83 28.91
C CYS A 713 -20.77 -9.93 29.94
N ASN A 714 -21.94 -10.58 29.92
CA ASN A 714 -22.19 -11.76 30.74
C ASN A 714 -21.26 -12.89 30.28
N PHE A 715 -20.56 -13.53 31.21
CA PHE A 715 -19.56 -14.57 30.96
C PHE A 715 -20.01 -15.62 29.94
N LYS A 716 -21.26 -16.11 30.03
CA LYS A 716 -21.78 -17.10 29.09
C LYS A 716 -21.84 -16.58 27.65
N TRP A 717 -22.39 -15.39 27.45
CA TRP A 717 -22.55 -14.81 26.10
C TRP A 717 -21.21 -14.34 25.54
N LEU A 718 -20.40 -13.69 26.37
CA LEU A 718 -19.09 -13.20 25.97
C LEU A 718 -18.17 -14.34 25.53
N LEU A 719 -18.13 -15.45 26.30
CA LEU A 719 -17.34 -16.62 25.94
C LEU A 719 -17.79 -17.23 24.62
N MET A 720 -19.10 -17.37 24.39
CA MET A 720 -19.63 -17.87 23.11
C MET A 720 -19.25 -16.95 21.94
N ILE A 721 -19.36 -15.63 22.12
CA ILE A 721 -18.95 -14.65 21.11
C ILE A 721 -17.45 -14.77 20.82
N PHE A 722 -16.61 -14.90 21.84
CA PHE A 722 -15.16 -15.02 21.66
C PHE A 722 -14.77 -16.31 20.93
N ILE A 723 -15.42 -17.44 21.24
CA ILE A 723 -15.19 -18.70 20.53
C ILE A 723 -15.61 -18.57 19.06
N VAL A 724 -16.76 -17.96 18.77
CA VAL A 724 -17.23 -17.73 17.40
C VAL A 724 -16.26 -16.82 16.65
N LEU A 725 -15.91 -15.65 17.21
CA LEU A 725 -15.01 -14.69 16.56
C LEU A 725 -13.58 -15.21 16.41
N GLY A 726 -13.09 -16.02 17.33
CA GLY A 726 -11.78 -16.65 17.25
C GLY A 726 -11.72 -17.77 16.22
N SER A 727 -12.78 -18.58 16.11
CA SER A 727 -12.85 -19.65 15.10
C SER A 727 -13.19 -19.15 13.70
N LEU A 728 -13.78 -17.95 13.57
CA LEU A 728 -14.28 -17.43 12.30
C LEU A 728 -13.20 -17.36 11.21
N THR A 729 -11.98 -16.93 11.55
CA THR A 729 -10.83 -16.90 10.60
C THR A 729 -10.57 -18.27 9.99
N SER A 730 -10.51 -19.32 10.83
CA SER A 730 -10.30 -20.69 10.37
C SER A 730 -11.48 -21.24 9.56
N VAL A 731 -12.71 -20.84 9.90
CA VAL A 731 -13.93 -21.27 9.21
C VAL A 731 -14.03 -20.65 7.82
N VAL A 732 -13.80 -19.34 7.68
CA VAL A 732 -13.94 -18.64 6.39
C VAL A 732 -12.83 -18.99 5.40
N LYS A 733 -11.70 -19.50 5.88
CA LYS A 733 -10.61 -20.01 5.04
C LYS A 733 -10.96 -21.28 4.27
N ASN A 734 -11.92 -22.07 4.75
CA ASN A 734 -12.29 -23.31 4.07
C ASN A 734 -12.93 -22.97 2.70
N GLY A 735 -12.37 -23.50 1.61
CA GLY A 735 -12.82 -23.18 0.25
C GLY A 735 -14.30 -23.50 -0.03
N VAL A 736 -14.86 -24.53 0.61
CA VAL A 736 -16.30 -24.84 0.50
C VAL A 736 -17.14 -23.76 1.19
N VAL A 737 -16.72 -23.35 2.39
CA VAL A 737 -17.39 -22.29 3.14
C VAL A 737 -17.29 -20.97 2.39
N GLN A 738 -16.11 -20.62 1.87
CA GLN A 738 -15.92 -19.42 1.05
C GLN A 738 -16.82 -19.44 -0.19
N SER A 739 -16.93 -20.57 -0.88
CA SER A 739 -17.82 -20.73 -2.04
C SER A 739 -19.30 -20.54 -1.68
N ILE A 740 -19.74 -21.08 -0.54
CA ILE A 740 -21.12 -20.91 -0.04
C ILE A 740 -21.38 -19.45 0.35
N LEU A 741 -20.47 -18.85 1.11
CA LEU A 741 -20.57 -17.46 1.55
C LEU A 741 -20.62 -16.51 0.35
N ASN A 742 -19.71 -16.69 -0.61
CA ASN A 742 -19.70 -15.89 -1.84
C ASN A 742 -20.97 -16.07 -2.68
N ARG A 743 -21.68 -17.20 -2.63
CA ARG A 743 -22.97 -17.38 -3.33
C ARG A 743 -24.15 -16.69 -2.63
N ILE A 744 -24.06 -16.51 -1.32
CA ILE A 744 -25.11 -15.91 -0.49
C ILE A 744 -24.85 -14.41 -0.27
N ASP A 745 -23.69 -13.91 -0.66
CA ASP A 745 -23.38 -12.49 -0.60
C ASP A 745 -24.36 -11.69 -1.49
N PRO A 746 -25.18 -10.79 -0.91
CA PRO A 746 -26.09 -9.95 -1.69
C PRO A 746 -25.37 -9.10 -2.76
N VAL A 747 -24.08 -8.83 -2.60
CA VAL A 747 -23.26 -8.08 -3.56
C VAL A 747 -22.96 -8.93 -4.81
N THR A 748 -22.55 -10.19 -4.66
CA THR A 748 -22.25 -11.11 -5.79
C THR A 748 -23.47 -11.53 -6.59
N LEU A 749 -24.64 -11.56 -5.93
CA LEU A 749 -25.90 -11.87 -6.61
C LEU A 749 -26.25 -10.81 -7.67
N HIS A 750 -25.76 -9.58 -7.51
CA HIS A 750 -25.94 -8.51 -8.50
C HIS A 750 -24.90 -8.52 -9.62
N SER A 751 -23.67 -8.98 -9.38
CA SER A 751 -22.69 -9.20 -10.45
C SER A 751 -21.76 -10.38 -10.15
N LYS A 752 -21.88 -11.44 -10.98
CA LYS A 752 -21.10 -12.69 -10.81
C LYS A 752 -19.59 -12.49 -10.99
N ASN A 753 -19.17 -11.41 -11.64
CA ASN A 753 -17.76 -11.13 -11.95
C ASN A 753 -17.04 -10.37 -10.81
N GLU A 754 -17.75 -9.84 -9.81
CA GLU A 754 -17.12 -9.12 -8.69
C GLU A 754 -16.28 -10.03 -7.76
N ILE A 755 -16.55 -11.36 -7.73
CA ILE A 755 -15.94 -12.28 -6.74
C ILE A 755 -15.39 -13.58 -7.39
N HIS A 756 -14.71 -13.48 -8.53
CA HIS A 756 -13.76 -14.54 -8.93
C HIS A 756 -12.38 -14.24 -8.33
N VAL A 757 -12.28 -14.47 -7.01
CA VAL A 757 -11.12 -14.22 -6.14
C VAL A 757 -10.09 -15.35 -6.21
N SER A 758 -9.74 -15.71 -7.44
CA SER A 758 -8.52 -16.41 -7.83
C SER A 758 -8.45 -16.32 -9.36
N LEU A 759 -8.32 -15.10 -9.90
CA LEU A 759 -8.03 -14.90 -11.33
C LEU A 759 -6.89 -15.83 -11.75
N HIS A 760 -5.91 -15.98 -10.84
CA HIS A 760 -4.87 -16.98 -10.91
C HIS A 760 -5.15 -18.21 -10.02
N PRO A 761 -4.94 -19.44 -10.52
CA PRO A 761 -4.93 -20.64 -9.69
C PRO A 761 -3.76 -20.67 -8.67
N GLU A 762 -2.70 -19.91 -8.93
CA GLU A 762 -1.48 -19.87 -8.10
C GLU A 762 -1.54 -18.88 -6.94
N TYR A 763 -2.53 -17.97 -6.93
CA TYR A 763 -2.68 -16.96 -5.90
C TYR A 763 -3.94 -17.20 -5.07
N THR A 764 -3.86 -16.90 -3.78
CA THR A 764 -5.00 -16.89 -2.86
C THR A 764 -5.26 -15.47 -2.38
N LEU A 765 -6.54 -15.15 -2.16
CA LEU A 765 -6.97 -13.87 -1.62
C LEU A 765 -8.12 -14.11 -0.63
N HIS A 766 -7.96 -13.58 0.58
CA HIS A 766 -8.96 -13.67 1.64
C HIS A 766 -9.72 -12.34 1.78
N THR A 767 -10.97 -12.31 1.31
CA THR A 767 -11.82 -11.12 1.35
C THR A 767 -12.76 -11.07 2.56
N LEU A 768 -12.89 -12.18 3.30
CA LEU A 768 -13.86 -12.35 4.38
C LEU A 768 -13.24 -12.05 5.76
N TYR A 769 -14.09 -11.60 6.69
CA TYR A 769 -13.77 -11.25 8.07
C TYR A 769 -12.57 -10.30 8.19
N LEU A 770 -11.50 -10.69 8.89
CA LEU A 770 -10.27 -9.93 9.07
C LEU A 770 -9.22 -10.15 7.96
N GLY A 771 -9.53 -10.97 6.94
CA GLY A 771 -8.61 -11.23 5.81
C GLY A 771 -7.30 -11.93 6.18
N LEU A 772 -7.21 -12.51 7.38
CA LEU A 772 -6.01 -13.18 7.91
C LEU A 772 -5.84 -14.58 7.33
N GLU A 773 -4.61 -14.95 6.98
CA GLU A 773 -4.25 -16.34 6.63
C GLU A 773 -3.81 -17.12 7.89
N GLU A 774 -3.32 -16.41 8.90
CA GLU A 774 -2.73 -16.91 10.14
C GLU A 774 -3.79 -17.46 11.11
N GLY A 775 -3.89 -18.79 11.21
CA GLY A 775 -4.77 -19.42 12.22
C GLY A 775 -4.33 -19.14 13.67
N CYS A 776 -3.04 -18.88 13.91
CA CYS A 776 -2.51 -18.58 15.25
C CYS A 776 -2.91 -17.19 15.76
N LEU A 777 -3.32 -16.27 14.89
CA LEU A 777 -3.77 -14.92 15.22
C LEU A 777 -5.29 -14.85 15.50
N TRP A 778 -5.90 -15.97 15.89
CA TRP A 778 -7.32 -16.08 16.21
C TRP A 778 -7.81 -15.05 17.24
N PHE A 779 -6.93 -14.60 18.14
CA PHE A 779 -7.26 -13.65 19.20
C PHE A 779 -7.56 -12.23 18.68
N PHE A 780 -7.20 -11.88 17.44
CA PHE A 780 -7.49 -10.55 16.87
C PHE A 780 -9.00 -10.28 16.78
N GLY A 781 -9.82 -11.29 16.49
CA GLY A 781 -11.27 -11.16 16.49
C GLY A 781 -11.83 -10.70 17.84
N PRO A 782 -11.63 -11.48 18.92
CA PRO A 782 -11.97 -11.08 20.28
C PRO A 782 -11.33 -9.74 20.71
N LEU A 783 -10.10 -9.44 20.27
CA LEU A 783 -9.41 -8.17 20.56
C LEU A 783 -10.19 -6.97 20.00
N PHE A 784 -10.49 -6.96 18.69
CA PHE A 784 -11.24 -5.87 18.06
C PHE A 784 -12.67 -5.75 18.59
N PHE A 785 -13.32 -6.87 18.93
CA PHE A 785 -14.62 -6.84 19.58
C PHE A 785 -14.56 -6.18 20.97
N THR A 786 -13.52 -6.47 21.75
CA THR A 786 -13.32 -5.84 23.08
C THR A 786 -13.08 -4.34 22.96
N VAL A 787 -12.29 -3.91 21.96
CA VAL A 787 -12.12 -2.49 21.62
C VAL A 787 -13.47 -1.86 21.26
N ALA A 788 -14.27 -2.52 20.42
CA ALA A 788 -15.59 -2.03 20.03
C ALA A 788 -16.57 -1.89 21.21
N LEU A 789 -16.50 -2.78 22.22
CA LEU A 789 -17.26 -2.64 23.48
C LEU A 789 -16.85 -1.35 24.24
N GLY A 790 -15.54 -1.10 24.36
CA GLY A 790 -15.01 0.10 25.01
C GLY A 790 -15.43 1.39 24.30
N ILE A 791 -15.32 1.42 22.97
CA ILE A 791 -15.71 2.59 22.16
C ILE A 791 -17.22 2.84 22.25
N ASN A 792 -18.07 1.81 22.17
CA ASN A 792 -19.52 1.97 22.31
C ASN A 792 -19.92 2.44 23.71
N TRP A 793 -19.26 1.93 24.76
CA TRP A 793 -19.48 2.40 26.13
C TRP A 793 -19.09 3.86 26.28
N LEU A 794 -17.91 4.26 25.78
CA LEU A 794 -17.45 5.65 25.82
C LEU A 794 -18.39 6.58 25.04
N GLY A 795 -18.73 6.22 23.80
CA GLY A 795 -19.62 6.99 22.93
C GLY A 795 -21.00 7.22 23.56
N TYR A 796 -21.61 6.18 24.13
CA TYR A 796 -22.90 6.33 24.81
C TYR A 796 -22.84 7.29 26.01
N ASN A 797 -21.80 7.18 26.85
CA ASN A 797 -21.64 8.04 28.02
C ASN A 797 -21.37 9.50 27.61
N LEU A 798 -20.55 9.72 26.58
CA LEU A 798 -20.30 11.06 26.02
C LEU A 798 -21.58 11.69 25.47
N LEU A 799 -22.40 10.92 24.75
CA LEU A 799 -23.69 11.40 24.23
C LEU A 799 -24.67 11.74 25.35
N LEU A 800 -24.73 10.94 26.42
CA LEU A 800 -25.53 11.26 27.59
C LEU A 800 -25.06 12.54 28.29
N LEU A 801 -23.74 12.71 28.46
CA LEU A 801 -23.14 13.91 29.04
C LEU A 801 -23.44 15.15 28.20
N ALA A 802 -23.19 15.08 26.89
CA ALA A 802 -23.46 16.16 25.94
C ALA A 802 -24.95 16.53 25.90
N GLY A 803 -25.83 15.53 25.78
CA GLY A 803 -27.27 15.74 25.79
C GLY A 803 -27.76 16.35 27.10
N SER A 804 -27.22 15.92 28.23
CA SER A 804 -27.56 16.47 29.55
C SER A 804 -27.07 17.91 29.70
N ALA A 805 -25.87 18.23 29.21
CA ALA A 805 -25.33 19.59 29.18
C ALA A 805 -26.19 20.52 28.31
N ILE A 806 -26.60 20.07 27.12
CA ILE A 806 -27.51 20.84 26.23
C ILE A 806 -28.84 21.10 26.92
N VAL A 807 -29.45 20.10 27.57
CA VAL A 807 -30.70 20.27 28.31
C VAL A 807 -30.51 21.23 29.50
N TYR A 808 -29.39 21.15 30.21
CA TYR A 808 -29.07 22.03 31.33
C TYR A 808 -28.93 23.49 30.88
N VAL A 809 -28.14 23.75 29.84
CA VAL A 809 -27.98 25.09 29.23
C VAL A 809 -29.31 25.59 28.67
N GLY A 810 -30.08 24.74 28.00
CA GLY A 810 -31.41 25.08 27.47
C GLY A 810 -32.41 25.48 28.56
N ARG A 811 -32.34 24.85 29.74
CA ARG A 811 -33.17 25.20 30.90
C ARG A 811 -32.72 26.52 31.56
N ILE A 812 -31.42 26.81 31.58
CA ILE A 812 -30.88 28.08 32.10
C ILE A 812 -31.26 29.25 31.18
N THR A 813 -31.06 29.07 29.87
CA THR A 813 -31.34 30.07 28.84
C THR A 813 -32.84 30.27 28.54
N ARG A 814 -33.73 29.53 29.24
CA ARG A 814 -35.19 29.49 29.03
C ARG A 814 -35.63 29.07 27.61
N LEU A 815 -34.71 28.59 26.77
CA LEU A 815 -35.00 28.02 25.45
C LEU A 815 -35.77 26.69 25.54
N LEU A 816 -35.58 25.93 26.64
CA LEU A 816 -36.42 24.80 27.01
C LEU A 816 -37.26 25.16 28.25
N SER A 817 -38.58 25.01 28.14
CA SER A 817 -39.51 25.23 29.26
C SER A 817 -39.12 24.37 30.47
N ARG A 818 -39.11 24.98 31.67
CA ARG A 818 -38.90 24.29 32.95
C ARG A 818 -40.03 23.30 33.29
N ASN A 819 -41.22 23.49 32.73
CA ASN A 819 -42.43 22.68 32.95
C ASN A 819 -42.90 22.03 31.64
N LEU A 820 -42.07 21.19 31.02
CA LEU A 820 -42.52 20.26 29.97
C LEU A 820 -43.19 19.03 30.63
N GLU A 821 -44.23 19.27 31.43
CA GLU A 821 -45.31 18.29 31.63
C GLU A 821 -46.27 18.48 30.45
N GLU A 822 -45.87 18.08 29.25
CA GLU A 822 -46.84 17.93 28.16
C GLU A 822 -47.78 16.80 28.58
N LYS A 823 -48.98 17.15 29.08
CA LYS A 823 -50.13 16.25 29.14
C LYS A 823 -50.23 15.52 27.81
N GLU A 824 -50.38 14.20 27.83
CA GLU A 824 -50.65 13.35 26.66
C GLU A 824 -51.67 14.03 25.72
N SER A 825 -51.19 14.71 24.68
CA SER A 825 -52.09 15.24 23.68
C SER A 825 -52.45 14.09 22.75
N GLN A 826 -53.65 13.51 22.94
CA GLN A 826 -54.21 12.46 22.07
C GLN A 826 -54.30 12.87 20.59
N HIS A 827 -54.15 14.17 20.27
CA HIS A 827 -54.12 14.68 18.91
C HIS A 827 -52.81 15.41 18.59
N VAL A 828 -51.86 14.69 18.00
CA VAL A 828 -50.73 15.31 17.30
C VAL A 828 -51.26 15.79 15.94
N LYS A 829 -51.56 17.09 15.80
CA LYS A 829 -51.86 17.68 14.48
C LYS A 829 -50.62 17.54 13.60
N VAL A 830 -50.73 16.78 12.52
CA VAL A 830 -49.68 16.67 11.49
C VAL A 830 -49.38 18.08 10.98
N ARG A 831 -48.16 18.56 11.25
CA ARG A 831 -47.75 19.91 10.84
C ARG A 831 -47.51 19.88 9.34
N LYS A 832 -48.45 20.38 8.54
CA LYS A 832 -48.41 20.36 7.06
C LYS A 832 -47.08 20.88 6.49
N SER A 833 -46.45 21.87 7.14
CA SER A 833 -45.13 22.39 6.73
C SER A 833 -44.00 21.35 6.86
N LYS A 834 -44.04 20.45 7.84
CA LYS A 834 -43.06 19.37 7.96
C LYS A 834 -43.25 18.32 6.88
N VAL A 835 -44.48 17.96 6.57
CA VAL A 835 -44.79 17.01 5.48
C VAL A 835 -44.40 17.60 4.12
N GLY A 836 -44.65 18.90 3.89
CA GLY A 836 -44.20 19.59 2.67
C GLY A 836 -42.67 19.58 2.52
N GLY A 837 -41.92 19.88 3.59
CA GLY A 837 -40.46 19.80 3.57
C GLY A 837 -39.94 18.38 3.34
N MET A 838 -40.64 17.36 3.86
CA MET A 838 -40.31 15.95 3.62
C MET A 838 -40.49 15.55 2.15
N VAL A 839 -41.63 15.91 1.55
CA VAL A 839 -41.90 15.63 0.13
C VAL A 839 -40.90 16.36 -0.76
N LEU A 840 -40.61 17.63 -0.46
CA LEU A 840 -39.60 18.41 -1.18
C LEU A 840 -38.22 17.75 -1.12
N LEU A 841 -37.77 17.31 0.07
CA LEU A 841 -36.48 16.65 0.21
C LEU A 841 -36.44 15.32 -0.56
N MET A 842 -37.51 14.53 -0.54
CA MET A 842 -37.58 13.29 -1.31
C MET A 842 -37.52 13.55 -2.81
N VAL A 843 -38.23 14.56 -3.32
CA VAL A 843 -38.15 14.98 -4.72
C VAL A 843 -36.72 15.43 -5.07
N LEU A 844 -36.11 16.25 -4.23
CA LEU A 844 -34.72 16.70 -4.46
C LEU A 844 -33.74 15.52 -4.46
N VAL A 845 -33.89 14.52 -3.59
CA VAL A 845 -33.03 13.32 -3.59
C VAL A 845 -33.19 12.48 -4.86
N SER A 846 -34.41 12.43 -5.43
CA SER A 846 -34.66 11.70 -6.67
C SER A 846 -34.00 12.32 -7.90
N PHE A 847 -33.70 13.63 -7.90
CA PHE A 847 -33.23 14.34 -9.09
C PHE A 847 -31.88 15.05 -8.95
N TYR A 848 -31.47 15.43 -7.74
CA TYR A 848 -30.34 16.36 -7.56
C TYR A 848 -29.47 16.11 -6.34
N LEU A 849 -30.06 15.77 -5.18
CA LEU A 849 -29.32 15.55 -3.95
C LEU A 849 -28.95 14.07 -3.79
N PRO A 850 -27.73 13.74 -3.33
CA PRO A 850 -27.40 12.38 -2.97
C PRO A 850 -28.17 11.96 -1.71
N TYR A 851 -28.55 10.68 -1.60
CA TYR A 851 -29.30 10.20 -0.45
C TYR A 851 -28.54 10.35 0.89
N GLN A 852 -27.21 10.41 0.85
CA GLN A 852 -26.31 10.66 1.98
C GLN A 852 -26.60 12.03 2.63
N PHE A 853 -27.00 13.04 1.85
CA PHE A 853 -27.41 14.33 2.40
C PHE A 853 -28.69 14.21 3.24
N ALA A 854 -29.70 13.50 2.72
CA ALA A 854 -30.92 13.24 3.44
C ALA A 854 -30.68 12.36 4.70
N TYR A 855 -29.66 11.50 4.67
CA TYR A 855 -29.23 10.74 5.84
C TYR A 855 -28.70 11.65 6.96
N VAL A 856 -27.83 12.62 6.66
CA VAL A 856 -27.31 13.58 7.64
C VAL A 856 -28.42 14.44 8.24
N ILE A 857 -29.39 14.85 7.41
CA ILE A 857 -30.60 15.54 7.89
C ILE A 857 -31.40 14.65 8.85
N SER A 858 -31.60 13.37 8.48
CA SER A 858 -32.30 12.40 9.32
C SER A 858 -31.61 12.23 10.66
N LEU A 859 -30.28 12.07 10.68
CA LEU A 859 -29.51 11.99 11.91
C LEU A 859 -29.68 13.25 12.77
N THR A 860 -29.65 14.44 12.16
CA THR A 860 -29.85 15.71 12.86
C THR A 860 -31.24 15.77 13.52
N VAL A 861 -32.28 15.35 12.80
CA VAL A 861 -33.65 15.25 13.34
C VAL A 861 -33.71 14.25 14.50
N GLN A 862 -33.00 13.14 14.39
CA GLN A 862 -32.93 12.12 15.44
C GLN A 862 -32.24 12.65 16.71
N VAL A 863 -31.10 13.35 16.57
CA VAL A 863 -30.38 14.00 17.68
C VAL A 863 -31.30 14.99 18.40
N VAL A 864 -32.00 15.86 17.67
CA VAL A 864 -32.96 16.81 18.25
C VAL A 864 -34.11 16.09 18.96
N THR A 865 -34.55 14.95 18.44
CA THR A 865 -35.62 14.14 19.05
C THR A 865 -35.15 13.52 20.36
N VAL A 866 -33.93 12.96 20.41
CA VAL A 866 -33.31 12.44 21.63
C VAL A 866 -33.14 13.52 22.69
N VAL A 867 -32.60 14.70 22.34
CA VAL A 867 -32.43 15.83 23.28
C VAL A 867 -33.78 16.26 23.89
N LYS A 868 -34.85 16.32 23.07
CA LYS A 868 -36.21 16.63 23.57
C LYS A 868 -36.74 15.57 24.52
N LEU A 869 -36.49 14.29 24.23
CA LEU A 869 -36.88 13.18 25.12
C LEU A 869 -36.06 13.18 26.42
N MET A 870 -34.78 13.55 26.39
CA MET A 870 -33.95 13.71 27.61
C MET A 870 -34.48 14.82 28.53
N ALA A 871 -35.08 15.86 27.97
CA ALA A 871 -35.70 16.92 28.75
C ALA A 871 -36.99 16.46 29.48
N ASN A 872 -37.68 15.44 28.96
CA ASN A 872 -38.91 14.87 29.54
C ASN A 872 -38.58 13.70 30.49
N ARG A 873 -38.91 13.84 31.78
CA ARG A 873 -38.58 12.82 32.80
C ARG A 873 -39.41 11.55 32.70
N ASN A 874 -40.60 11.60 32.08
CA ASN A 874 -41.56 10.49 32.07
C ASN A 874 -41.35 9.52 30.89
N ALA A 875 -40.64 9.94 29.84
CA ALA A 875 -40.48 9.18 28.60
C ALA A 875 -39.19 8.32 28.53
N ARG A 876 -38.77 7.70 29.65
CA ARG A 876 -37.49 6.96 29.72
C ARG A 876 -37.37 5.80 28.73
N THR A 877 -38.44 5.04 28.54
CA THR A 877 -38.49 3.90 27.61
C THR A 877 -38.33 4.35 26.16
N ALA A 878 -39.02 5.42 25.77
CA ALA A 878 -38.89 6.00 24.43
C ALA A 878 -37.53 6.66 24.21
N LEU A 879 -36.97 7.31 25.23
CA LEU A 879 -35.60 7.85 25.19
C LEU A 879 -34.59 6.75 24.89
N ASN A 880 -34.63 5.64 25.63
CA ASN A 880 -33.69 4.53 25.46
C ASN A 880 -33.77 3.91 24.06
N PHE A 881 -34.97 3.77 23.50
CA PHE A 881 -35.16 3.27 22.13
C PHE A 881 -34.57 4.22 21.08
N ASN A 882 -34.91 5.51 21.15
CA ASN A 882 -34.40 6.51 20.21
C ASN A 882 -32.88 6.69 20.32
N MET A 883 -32.33 6.54 21.52
CA MET A 883 -30.89 6.52 21.76
C MET A 883 -30.21 5.31 21.11
N GLY A 884 -30.82 4.11 21.18
CA GLY A 884 -30.34 2.92 20.49
C GLY A 884 -30.32 3.08 18.97
N VAL A 885 -31.40 3.62 18.38
CA VAL A 885 -31.44 3.94 16.95
C VAL A 885 -30.38 4.99 16.57
N MET A 886 -30.22 6.03 17.40
CA MET A 886 -29.20 7.06 17.17
C MET A 886 -27.77 6.49 17.21
N MET A 887 -27.47 5.57 18.13
CA MET A 887 -26.16 4.89 18.18
C MET A 887 -25.88 4.11 16.89
N VAL A 888 -26.86 3.36 16.38
CA VAL A 888 -26.72 2.64 15.10
C VAL A 888 -26.52 3.63 13.94
N MET A 889 -27.27 4.74 13.90
CA MET A 889 -27.10 5.77 12.88
C MET A 889 -25.70 6.43 12.94
N LEU A 890 -25.16 6.68 14.13
CA LEU A 890 -23.82 7.25 14.27
C LEU A 890 -22.73 6.32 13.74
N TRP A 891 -22.92 5.00 13.76
CA TRP A 891 -21.96 4.04 13.19
C TRP A 891 -22.13 3.79 11.69
N VAL A 892 -23.30 4.08 11.12
CA VAL A 892 -23.52 4.08 9.66
C VAL A 892 -23.05 5.41 9.03
N LEU A 893 -23.01 6.50 9.80
CA LEU A 893 -22.59 7.82 9.34
C LEU A 893 -21.21 7.86 8.65
N PRO A 894 -20.13 7.22 9.16
CA PRO A 894 -18.81 7.22 8.52
C PRO A 894 -18.83 6.67 7.08
N ILE A 895 -19.82 5.85 6.74
CA ILE A 895 -19.98 5.27 5.40
C ILE A 895 -20.60 6.29 4.43
N SER A 896 -21.48 7.17 4.94
CA SER A 896 -22.19 8.16 4.13
C SER A 896 -21.44 9.49 3.96
N ILE A 897 -20.57 9.86 4.91
CA ILE A 897 -19.83 11.13 4.88
C ILE A 897 -18.93 11.26 3.64
N PRO A 898 -18.10 10.27 3.25
CA PRO A 898 -17.13 10.44 2.17
C PRO A 898 -17.77 10.82 0.84
N VAL A 899 -18.85 10.14 0.45
CA VAL A 899 -19.60 10.45 -0.78
C VAL A 899 -20.25 11.84 -0.71
N LEU A 900 -20.73 12.24 0.48
CA LEU A 900 -21.27 13.58 0.68
C LEU A 900 -20.20 14.67 0.52
N ILE A 901 -18.97 14.43 0.98
CA ILE A 901 -17.84 15.35 0.78
C ILE A 901 -17.58 15.52 -0.72
N VAL A 902 -17.56 14.42 -1.50
CA VAL A 902 -17.39 14.48 -2.96
C VAL A 902 -18.50 15.32 -3.61
N PHE A 903 -19.75 15.13 -3.20
CA PHE A 903 -20.87 15.90 -3.73
C PHE A 903 -20.75 17.41 -3.42
N VAL A 904 -20.45 17.78 -2.17
CA VAL A 904 -20.31 19.19 -1.76
C VAL A 904 -19.17 19.87 -2.53
N HIS A 905 -18.08 19.15 -2.76
CA HIS A 905 -16.95 19.62 -3.56
C HIS A 905 -17.35 19.89 -5.01
N ASN A 906 -17.94 18.90 -5.69
CA ASN A 906 -18.40 19.04 -7.08
C ASN A 906 -19.43 20.15 -7.23
N PHE A 907 -20.34 20.31 -6.26
CA PHE A 907 -21.32 21.39 -6.24
C PHE A 907 -20.65 22.77 -6.19
N ASN A 908 -19.55 22.90 -5.44
CA ASN A 908 -18.78 24.15 -5.34
C ASN A 908 -17.99 24.46 -6.61
N ILE A 909 -17.51 23.44 -7.34
CA ILE A 909 -16.83 23.61 -8.63
C ILE A 909 -17.83 24.02 -9.71
N ASN A 910 -18.86 23.22 -9.91
CA ASN A 910 -19.90 23.48 -10.90
C ASN A 910 -21.23 22.85 -10.50
N TRP A 911 -22.15 23.67 -10.01
CA TRP A 911 -23.48 23.27 -9.56
C TRP A 911 -24.33 22.56 -10.63
N ALA A 912 -24.02 22.76 -11.92
CA ALA A 912 -24.74 22.15 -13.03
C ALA A 912 -24.30 20.71 -13.34
N THR A 913 -23.20 20.23 -12.74
CA THR A 913 -22.73 18.86 -12.97
C THR A 913 -23.64 17.84 -12.28
N PRO A 914 -24.29 16.92 -13.03
CA PRO A 914 -25.20 15.95 -12.43
C PRO A 914 -24.44 14.88 -11.64
N PHE A 915 -24.86 14.59 -10.41
CA PHE A 915 -24.26 13.57 -9.54
C PHE A 915 -24.93 12.20 -9.74
N SER A 916 -24.74 11.60 -10.92
CA SER A 916 -25.62 10.57 -11.47
C SER A 916 -25.75 9.24 -10.71
N SER A 917 -24.84 8.91 -9.78
CA SER A 917 -24.68 7.57 -9.21
C SER A 917 -25.46 7.30 -7.92
N HIS A 918 -25.96 8.33 -7.23
CA HIS A 918 -26.52 8.17 -5.87
C HIS A 918 -27.92 8.79 -5.66
N HIS A 919 -28.68 9.01 -6.73
CA HIS A 919 -30.09 9.43 -6.64
C HIS A 919 -31.02 8.21 -6.46
N ASN A 920 -30.91 7.53 -5.32
CA ASN A 920 -31.74 6.37 -5.01
C ASN A 920 -32.68 6.66 -3.83
N LEU A 921 -33.94 6.98 -4.14
CA LEU A 921 -34.97 7.23 -3.14
C LEU A 921 -35.19 6.02 -2.21
N LEU A 922 -35.13 4.80 -2.75
CA LEU A 922 -35.33 3.58 -1.98
C LEU A 922 -34.20 3.35 -0.98
N ALA A 923 -33.01 3.91 -1.21
CA ALA A 923 -31.86 3.80 -0.32
C ALA A 923 -31.98 4.65 0.96
N ILE A 924 -32.93 5.59 1.05
CA ILE A 924 -33.13 6.45 2.23
C ILE A 924 -34.57 6.60 2.70
N GLY A 925 -35.55 6.34 1.83
CA GLY A 925 -36.97 6.51 2.11
C GLY A 925 -37.40 5.88 3.44
N PRO A 926 -37.07 4.61 3.72
CA PRO A 926 -37.38 3.96 4.98
C PRO A 926 -36.78 4.62 6.23
N ILE A 927 -35.49 4.96 6.23
CA ILE A 927 -34.83 5.66 7.35
C ILE A 927 -35.51 7.02 7.58
N PHE A 928 -35.70 7.79 6.51
CA PHE A 928 -36.28 9.11 6.59
C PHE A 928 -37.73 9.07 7.11
N ALA A 929 -38.53 8.10 6.65
CA ALA A 929 -39.89 7.88 7.15
C ALA A 929 -39.88 7.50 8.63
N LEU A 930 -39.00 6.59 9.05
CA LEU A 930 -38.91 6.13 10.44
C LEU A 930 -38.56 7.29 11.38
N VAL A 931 -37.49 8.04 11.07
CA VAL A 931 -37.05 9.19 11.88
C VAL A 931 -38.12 10.28 11.92
N SER A 932 -38.81 10.51 10.81
CA SER A 932 -39.89 11.50 10.75
C SER A 932 -41.07 11.11 11.63
N LEU A 933 -41.46 9.84 11.61
CA LEU A 933 -42.50 9.29 12.49
C LEU A 933 -42.06 9.31 13.96
N GLN A 934 -40.81 8.97 14.27
CA GLN A 934 -40.23 9.08 15.61
C GLN A 934 -40.24 10.53 16.12
N SER A 935 -39.91 11.51 15.27
CA SER A 935 -39.94 12.93 15.64
C SER A 935 -41.36 13.44 15.94
N GLN A 936 -42.38 12.88 15.28
CA GLN A 936 -43.80 13.22 15.48
C GLN A 936 -44.41 12.48 16.66
N TYR A 937 -44.14 11.18 16.79
CA TYR A 937 -44.68 10.27 17.80
C TYR A 937 -43.58 9.81 18.76
N LYS A 938 -42.95 10.77 19.44
CA LYS A 938 -41.70 10.55 20.19
C LYS A 938 -41.78 9.50 21.28
N GLU A 939 -42.97 9.26 21.84
CA GLU A 939 -43.19 8.29 22.92
C GLU A 939 -43.51 6.87 22.41
N TRP A 940 -43.76 6.71 21.10
CA TRP A 940 -44.12 5.41 20.51
C TRP A 940 -42.90 4.59 20.12
N ILE A 941 -42.96 3.30 20.40
CA ILE A 941 -41.95 2.33 20.00
C ILE A 941 -42.58 1.38 18.95
N PRO A 942 -42.04 1.33 17.72
CA PRO A 942 -42.58 0.52 16.62
C PRO A 942 -42.21 -0.97 16.71
N LEU A 943 -42.17 -1.52 17.92
CA LEU A 943 -41.95 -2.93 18.20
C LEU A 943 -43.18 -3.50 18.90
N PRO A 944 -43.61 -4.73 18.58
CA PRO A 944 -44.73 -5.38 19.24
C PRO A 944 -44.32 -5.87 20.64
N LYS A 945 -45.32 -6.09 21.50
CA LYS A 945 -45.18 -6.74 22.80
C LYS A 945 -45.67 -8.18 22.71
N LYS A 946 -45.19 -9.02 23.62
CA LYS A 946 -45.67 -10.40 23.76
C LYS A 946 -47.16 -10.38 24.09
N GLY A 947 -47.98 -10.99 23.23
CA GLY A 947 -49.45 -10.97 23.32
C GLY A 947 -50.15 -10.15 22.24
N ASP A 948 -49.42 -9.34 21.45
CA ASP A 948 -50.01 -8.52 20.37
C ASP A 948 -50.34 -9.33 19.09
N GLY A 949 -50.10 -10.65 19.07
CA GLY A 949 -50.32 -11.51 17.90
C GLY A 949 -49.33 -11.29 16.74
N LYS A 950 -48.27 -10.50 16.97
CA LYS A 950 -47.28 -10.10 15.95
C LYS A 950 -45.90 -10.76 16.15
N ASP A 951 -45.88 -11.97 16.70
CA ASP A 951 -44.67 -12.74 17.00
C ASP A 951 -43.78 -12.95 15.76
N LEU A 952 -44.39 -13.24 14.60
CA LEU A 952 -43.66 -13.43 13.35
C LEU A 952 -42.96 -12.14 12.92
N TYR A 953 -43.67 -11.00 12.98
CA TYR A 953 -43.12 -9.68 12.66
C TYR A 953 -41.92 -9.33 13.55
N PHE A 954 -42.03 -9.56 14.87
CA PHE A 954 -40.90 -9.36 15.80
C PHE A 954 -39.71 -10.26 15.46
N LYS A 955 -39.97 -11.56 15.23
CA LYS A 955 -38.94 -12.53 14.84
C LYS A 955 -38.24 -12.12 13.55
N THR A 956 -38.94 -11.57 12.57
CA THR A 956 -38.35 -11.05 11.33
C THR A 956 -37.41 -9.87 11.59
N ILE A 957 -37.80 -8.89 12.43
CA ILE A 957 -36.93 -7.76 12.79
C ILE A 957 -35.65 -8.25 13.49
N VAL A 958 -35.78 -9.16 14.45
CA VAL A 958 -34.64 -9.74 15.16
C VAL A 958 -33.77 -10.55 14.21
N ALA A 959 -34.35 -11.38 13.34
CA ALA A 959 -33.61 -12.17 12.35
C ALA A 959 -32.81 -11.27 11.38
N MET A 960 -33.40 -10.18 10.89
CA MET A 960 -32.68 -9.24 10.03
C MET A 960 -31.60 -8.45 10.76
N SER A 961 -31.83 -8.12 12.04
CA SER A 961 -30.79 -7.50 12.88
C SER A 961 -29.61 -8.46 13.08
N MET A 962 -29.89 -9.75 13.34
CA MET A 962 -28.87 -10.79 13.47
C MET A 962 -28.13 -11.05 12.14
N TYR A 963 -28.84 -11.04 11.01
CA TYR A 963 -28.22 -11.10 9.68
C TYR A 963 -27.30 -9.89 9.43
N THR A 964 -27.71 -8.69 9.83
CA THR A 964 -26.87 -7.49 9.69
C THR A 964 -25.63 -7.58 10.59
N ILE A 965 -25.74 -8.12 11.81
CA ILE A 965 -24.59 -8.40 12.69
C ILE A 965 -23.63 -9.40 12.04
N PHE A 966 -24.16 -10.49 11.48
CA PHE A 966 -23.38 -11.46 10.71
C PHE A 966 -22.67 -10.81 9.53
N TYR A 967 -23.38 -9.97 8.77
CA TYR A 967 -22.81 -9.24 7.63
C TYR A 967 -21.71 -8.28 8.07
N CYS A 968 -21.89 -7.54 9.18
CA CYS A 968 -20.87 -6.66 9.74
C CYS A 968 -19.58 -7.42 10.06
N MET A 969 -19.68 -8.62 10.64
CA MET A 969 -18.52 -9.42 10.98
C MET A 969 -17.88 -10.07 9.75
N VAL A 970 -18.65 -10.70 8.86
CA VAL A 970 -18.10 -11.50 7.76
C VAL A 970 -17.73 -10.65 6.53
N TYR A 971 -18.58 -9.72 6.11
CA TYR A 971 -18.39 -8.93 4.88
C TYR A 971 -18.08 -7.47 5.17
N GLY A 972 -18.42 -6.98 6.38
CA GLY A 972 -18.50 -5.57 6.69
C GLY A 972 -17.22 -4.78 6.51
N VAL A 973 -16.04 -5.41 6.60
CA VAL A 973 -14.75 -4.71 6.38
C VAL A 973 -14.52 -4.38 4.90
N ARG A 974 -14.88 -5.29 3.98
CA ARG A 974 -14.68 -5.11 2.54
C ARG A 974 -15.89 -4.56 1.80
N HIS A 975 -17.10 -4.82 2.30
CA HIS A 975 -18.35 -4.33 1.73
C HIS A 975 -19.06 -3.35 2.68
N THR A 976 -18.30 -2.38 3.21
CA THR A 976 -18.82 -1.38 4.16
C THR A 976 -20.03 -0.63 3.59
N TYR A 977 -20.01 -0.31 2.28
CA TYR A 977 -21.10 0.39 1.60
C TYR A 977 -22.48 -0.27 1.75
N TRP A 978 -22.56 -1.60 1.86
CA TRP A 978 -23.82 -2.33 1.95
C TRP A 978 -24.50 -2.23 3.32
N LEU A 979 -23.74 -1.89 4.37
CA LEU A 979 -24.25 -1.75 5.73
C LEU A 979 -25.34 -0.67 5.85
N HIS A 980 -25.23 0.41 5.07
CA HIS A 980 -26.27 1.43 4.97
C HIS A 980 -27.59 0.86 4.44
N HIS A 981 -27.52 0.05 3.38
CA HIS A 981 -28.70 -0.57 2.77
C HIS A 981 -29.37 -1.58 3.71
N LEU A 982 -28.60 -2.37 4.44
CA LEU A 982 -29.13 -3.30 5.46
C LEU A 982 -29.80 -2.56 6.62
N PHE A 983 -29.20 -1.47 7.09
CA PHE A 983 -29.83 -0.62 8.09
C PHE A 983 -31.14 0.01 7.56
N ASN A 984 -31.12 0.52 6.33
CA ASN A 984 -32.31 1.09 5.70
C ASN A 984 -33.44 0.07 5.54
N PHE A 985 -33.12 -1.16 5.14
CA PHE A 985 -34.09 -2.25 5.07
C PHE A 985 -34.67 -2.59 6.45
N THR A 986 -33.82 -2.63 7.48
CA THR A 986 -34.25 -2.86 8.88
C THR A 986 -35.18 -1.75 9.37
N CYS A 987 -34.92 -0.49 9.01
CA CYS A 987 -35.83 0.63 9.29
C CYS A 987 -37.18 0.45 8.57
N GLY A 988 -37.17 -0.02 7.32
CA GLY A 988 -38.38 -0.32 6.55
C GLY A 988 -39.25 -1.39 7.20
N LEU A 989 -38.63 -2.43 7.75
CA LEU A 989 -39.32 -3.47 8.51
C LEU A 989 -39.92 -2.96 9.83
N MET A 990 -39.46 -1.84 10.38
CA MET A 990 -40.05 -1.25 11.58
C MET A 990 -41.26 -0.34 11.28
N LEU A 991 -41.40 0.17 10.05
CA LEU A 991 -42.48 1.10 9.69
C LEU A 991 -43.90 0.54 9.94
N PRO A 992 -44.20 -0.75 9.66
CA PRO A 992 -45.52 -1.32 9.95
C PRO A 992 -45.94 -1.22 11.42
N GLY A 993 -44.98 -1.10 12.34
CA GLY A 993 -45.24 -0.87 13.77
C GLY A 993 -45.91 0.47 14.09
N TYR A 994 -46.03 1.39 13.13
CA TYR A 994 -46.82 2.62 13.26
C TYR A 994 -48.24 2.50 12.68
N ILE A 995 -48.56 1.45 11.91
CA ILE A 995 -49.85 1.29 11.22
C ILE A 995 -51.02 1.19 12.22
N ASP A 996 -50.84 0.49 13.35
CA ASP A 996 -51.90 0.35 14.36
C ASP A 996 -52.40 1.70 14.89
N ARG A 997 -51.52 2.72 14.89
CA ARG A 997 -51.86 4.08 15.32
C ARG A 997 -52.62 4.87 14.25
N PHE A 998 -52.45 4.54 12.98
CA PHE A 998 -53.21 5.14 11.87
C PHE A 998 -54.59 4.50 11.71
N VAL A 999 -54.72 3.20 12.02
CA VAL A 999 -55.95 2.42 11.80
C VAL A 999 -56.92 2.52 12.98
N ASP A 1000 -56.45 2.67 14.22
CA ASP A 1000 -57.37 2.75 15.37
C ASP A 1000 -56.91 3.74 16.46
N PRO A 1001 -57.22 5.04 16.31
CA PRO A 1001 -56.83 6.06 17.29
C PRO A 1001 -57.57 5.96 18.63
N LYS A 1002 -58.50 4.99 18.82
CA LYS A 1002 -59.37 4.90 20.02
C LYS A 1002 -59.32 3.57 20.79
N SER A 1003 -58.68 2.51 20.31
CA SER A 1003 -58.81 1.17 20.95
C SER A 1003 -57.80 0.81 22.04
N THR A 1004 -56.93 1.73 22.46
CA THR A 1004 -56.09 1.53 23.66
C THR A 1004 -56.48 2.53 24.74
N LYS A 1005 -57.60 2.23 25.39
CA LYS A 1005 -57.89 2.70 26.76
C LYS A 1005 -57.40 1.68 27.77
#